data_AF-A0A8A4TLY8-F1
#
_entry.id   AF-A0A8A4TLY8-F1
#
_cell.length_a   1.000
_cell.length_b   1.000
_cell.length_c   1.000
_cell.angle_alpha   90.00
_cell.angle_beta   90.00
_cell.angle_gamma   90.00
#
_symmetry.space_group_name_H-M   'P 1'
#
loop_
_entity.id
_entity.type
_entity.pdbx_description
1 polymer ?
#
loop_
_entity_poly.entity_id
_entity_poly.type
_entity_poly.pdbx_seq_one_letter_code
_entity_poly.pdbx_strand_id
1 'polypeptide(L)'
;MKKLIIGAAMAVVAVAGFVMWQPDHTNHSLEKMARMKGDPKGPKPEFPGEYAQYLQSRRETPNNENPERLNYRYKDEIQASQLARGGLVSAPNLRFEDYGPGNFGGRIRGIVIDPADGDNIIVGGVTGGIWRTFDGGQSWANSDDFLPNLVISCLFMDPDNSDRIFAGTGEGFFGVGMMQGLGIFQSDDFGLTWTQLPSTDNSNFDWVNRIAMIPNTDIIIAATRAGLFRSTDLGANWTEVSGQAISSRGFVDVRVDPSNTDRLFAYHYGSGTTTRFLMRSTDAGANWTRLGAAEGMPTTNIGRGEIGIGSDGVVYVSMASSSDQTNGLYRSNDGGLTFQKTASTTPYIERQGWYDMMVGVDPSDSDRVFLGAVDVFRTEDAGTNIGMITRWTFQPPFGNTQTYVHADIHGIAFHPQDSNTVFIVCDGGLFKSTDSGDTWTSLNNDLRIAQYYGIATHPDGEGVIGGTQDNGSHYFFGNRAIWYEWFGGDGGFCAWDQQDTNYIYGSTPGGGMFGTSNEPADAASLNFPGGAGALFIQPFEIDPNDGNRMLVGSGSIWYTENLRQLTGANWTNTGAIGGSISATRFSPHDGSIAMVGSISGNLSRTTDLGTGNNWTSVNGPWNGDVLWIEFDPFDTTSNTVYVAIADFGPDKVWKTTDGGQNWTSIHGNLPEIPMNSITVDPTDGSRLFLGSDLGLWTTNDNANEGGAFTWEHYDYGVAWTRVIQLRWANDDVLWAATHGRGIIRITREPLEATLTGVDDSQSNCSEGGNLDGIIDRGETGLVSFQVTNTGGQPVADVTATLVSDSTDLEIQTATLNLGTLAAGASTTATFTTKLADDATCTGNINLTLNLGGAEPTSANFSITTAANETVQSGSLTEDAEGNTLYTHSALFDTDDWATVADPTDGGNNVWFTSNPGALSDKSLASPWMTADAGGQTITFDLYYHTEGDATQLWDGAMMEMRTEDQDWFDIGNLSTVPYDGPLLDNNTAPFRMVWSGDQRTWRSATVDLGQTYNGQRFQIRFRFVSDSNSNEQGFWVDDIAITNVSWVTDIACNATVCVSCFDTIEEALADIRTSAGSGEWPSQQTVLNYVDRLNNICE
;
A
#
# COMPACT_ATOMS: atom_id res chain seq x y z
N MET A 1 40.79 -13.45 34.62
CA MET A 1 39.79 -14.10 35.51
C MET A 1 38.93 -13.15 36.38
N LYS A 2 39.29 -11.88 36.61
CA LYS A 2 38.38 -10.90 37.26
C LYS A 2 37.59 -9.97 36.30
N LYS A 3 37.81 -10.08 34.99
CA LYS A 3 37.03 -9.37 33.95
C LYS A 3 35.95 -10.23 33.27
N LEU A 4 35.81 -11.52 33.64
CA LEU A 4 34.80 -12.43 33.11
C LEU A 4 33.55 -12.57 34.00
N ILE A 5 33.55 -11.94 35.19
CA ILE A 5 32.49 -12.10 36.21
C ILE A 5 31.54 -10.89 36.26
N ILE A 6 31.91 -9.75 35.67
CA ILE A 6 31.09 -8.53 35.68
C ILE A 6 30.09 -8.48 34.51
N GLY A 7 30.40 -9.13 33.37
CA GLY A 7 29.48 -9.24 32.24
C GLY A 7 28.28 -10.18 32.49
N ALA A 8 28.45 -11.21 33.32
CA ALA A 8 27.37 -12.14 33.65
C ALA A 8 26.39 -11.60 34.71
N ALA A 9 26.78 -10.58 35.49
CA ALA A 9 25.91 -10.00 36.52
C ALA A 9 24.92 -8.95 35.96
N MET A 10 25.26 -8.25 34.88
CA MET A 10 24.34 -7.28 34.25
C MET A 10 23.29 -7.95 33.34
N ALA A 11 23.58 -9.12 32.76
CA ALA A 11 22.60 -9.90 32.01
C ALA A 11 21.50 -10.51 32.92
N VAL A 12 21.83 -10.84 34.17
CA VAL A 12 20.86 -11.45 35.11
C VAL A 12 19.93 -10.39 35.75
N VAL A 13 20.34 -9.13 35.82
CA VAL A 13 19.49 -8.04 36.35
C VAL A 13 18.53 -7.49 35.28
N ALA A 14 18.93 -7.49 34.00
CA ALA A 14 18.04 -7.12 32.89
C ALA A 14 16.90 -8.14 32.68
N VAL A 15 17.17 -9.43 32.89
CA VAL A 15 16.17 -10.50 32.80
C VAL A 15 15.22 -10.52 34.02
N ALA A 16 15.68 -10.10 35.20
CA ALA A 16 14.82 -10.05 36.39
C ALA A 16 13.88 -8.83 36.44
N GLY A 17 14.25 -7.71 35.79
CA GLY A 17 13.42 -6.50 35.71
C GLY A 17 12.25 -6.62 34.73
N PHE A 18 12.39 -7.44 33.69
CA PHE A 18 11.37 -7.65 32.65
C PHE A 18 10.28 -8.66 33.07
N VAL A 19 10.49 -9.43 34.14
CA VAL A 19 9.57 -10.47 34.63
C VAL A 19 8.59 -9.95 35.70
N MET A 20 8.79 -8.74 36.24
CA MET A 20 7.94 -8.20 37.32
C MET A 20 6.83 -7.25 36.86
N TRP A 21 6.59 -7.13 35.55
CA TRP A 21 5.42 -6.47 34.99
C TRP A 21 4.87 -7.27 33.80
N GLN A 22 4.52 -8.53 34.04
CA GLN A 22 3.57 -9.25 33.21
C GLN A 22 2.42 -9.68 34.12
N PRO A 23 1.14 -9.52 33.69
CA PRO A 23 0.05 -10.21 34.36
C PRO A 23 0.39 -11.71 34.40
N ASP A 24 0.14 -12.38 35.52
CA ASP A 24 0.44 -13.80 35.83
C ASP A 24 -0.11 -14.85 34.82
N HIS A 25 -0.62 -14.42 33.65
CA HIS A 25 -1.37 -15.21 32.68
C HIS A 25 -0.47 -15.81 31.57
N THR A 26 0.68 -15.20 31.26
CA THR A 26 1.56 -15.65 30.14
C THR A 26 2.32 -16.96 30.42
N ASN A 27 2.77 -17.18 31.65
CA ASN A 27 3.51 -18.41 32.00
C ASN A 27 2.58 -19.61 32.27
N HIS A 28 1.31 -19.37 32.61
CA HIS A 28 0.34 -20.43 32.88
C HIS A 28 -0.28 -21.03 31.60
N SER A 29 -0.32 -20.28 30.49
CA SER A 29 -0.87 -20.70 29.20
C SER A 29 0.06 -21.67 28.44
N LEU A 30 1.36 -21.39 28.39
CA LEU A 30 2.36 -22.22 27.68
C LEU A 30 2.47 -23.65 28.23
N GLU A 31 2.46 -23.84 29.56
CA GLU A 31 2.55 -25.17 30.18
C GLU A 31 1.22 -25.96 30.13
N LYS A 32 0.07 -25.28 30.02
CA LYS A 32 -1.26 -25.91 29.93
C LYS A 32 -1.58 -26.36 28.50
N MET A 33 -1.16 -25.61 27.48
CA MET A 33 -1.30 -26.00 26.07
C MET A 33 -0.54 -27.29 25.73
N ALA A 34 0.52 -27.64 26.46
CA ALA A 34 1.22 -28.92 26.31
C ALA A 34 0.38 -30.16 26.74
N ARG A 35 -0.80 -29.98 27.36
CA ARG A 35 -1.61 -31.06 27.96
C ARG A 35 -2.94 -31.37 27.24
N MET A 36 -3.13 -30.89 26.02
CA MET A 36 -4.32 -31.16 25.20
C MET A 36 -4.64 -32.67 25.16
N LYS A 37 -5.75 -33.08 25.78
CA LYS A 37 -6.29 -34.44 25.75
C LYS A 37 -7.73 -34.39 25.26
N GLY A 38 -7.94 -34.65 23.99
CA GLY A 38 -9.28 -34.82 23.43
C GLY A 38 -9.28 -34.52 21.94
N ASP A 39 -9.92 -35.39 21.17
CA ASP A 39 -10.12 -35.22 19.74
C ASP A 39 -11.53 -34.63 19.49
N PRO A 40 -11.65 -33.37 19.05
CA PRO A 40 -12.86 -32.88 18.41
C PRO A 40 -12.78 -32.91 16.87
N LYS A 41 -11.64 -33.26 16.26
CA LYS A 41 -11.44 -33.17 14.81
C LYS A 41 -12.04 -34.41 14.11
N GLY A 42 -13.36 -34.36 13.93
CA GLY A 42 -14.02 -35.11 12.85
C GLY A 42 -13.44 -34.74 11.47
N PRO A 43 -13.78 -35.50 10.40
CA PRO A 43 -13.30 -35.20 9.05
C PRO A 43 -13.58 -33.74 8.67
N LYS A 44 -12.56 -33.06 8.10
CA LYS A 44 -12.58 -31.71 7.47
C LYS A 44 -13.98 -31.38 6.92
N PRO A 45 -14.85 -30.66 7.66
CA PRO A 45 -16.12 -30.21 7.14
C PRO A 45 -15.85 -28.95 6.33
N GLU A 46 -15.40 -29.15 5.10
CA GLU A 46 -15.14 -28.06 4.18
C GLU A 46 -16.15 -28.03 3.06
N PHE A 47 -16.64 -26.83 2.81
CA PHE A 47 -17.61 -26.56 1.77
C PHE A 47 -17.10 -25.39 0.94
N PRO A 48 -15.96 -25.56 0.22
CA PRO A 48 -15.53 -24.55 -0.73
C PRO A 48 -16.73 -24.20 -1.64
N GLY A 49 -17.55 -25.21 -1.98
CA GLY A 49 -18.87 -25.21 -2.66
C GLY A 49 -19.84 -24.10 -2.25
N GLU A 50 -19.91 -23.88 -0.96
CA GLU A 50 -20.84 -22.97 -0.33
C GLU A 50 -20.20 -21.59 -0.15
N TYR A 51 -18.87 -21.52 -0.06
CA TYR A 51 -18.13 -20.25 -0.03
C TYR A 51 -18.27 -19.41 -1.31
N ALA A 52 -18.22 -19.99 -2.52
CA ALA A 52 -18.53 -19.18 -3.73
C ALA A 52 -19.95 -18.69 -3.68
N GLN A 53 -20.92 -19.51 -3.27
CA GLN A 53 -22.31 -19.08 -3.26
C GLN A 53 -22.48 -17.92 -2.29
N TYR A 54 -21.80 -18.01 -1.15
CA TYR A 54 -21.71 -16.96 -0.15
C TYR A 54 -21.11 -15.64 -0.69
N LEU A 55 -20.04 -15.70 -1.50
CA LEU A 55 -19.47 -14.49 -2.13
C LEU A 55 -20.26 -14.01 -3.36
N GLN A 56 -20.67 -14.94 -4.22
CA GLN A 56 -21.30 -14.67 -5.51
C GLN A 56 -22.67 -14.01 -5.32
N SER A 57 -23.45 -14.43 -4.33
CA SER A 57 -24.76 -13.82 -4.05
C SER A 57 -24.67 -12.35 -3.65
N ARG A 58 -23.50 -11.88 -3.23
CA ARG A 58 -23.27 -10.52 -2.69
C ARG A 58 -22.57 -9.59 -3.65
N ARG A 59 -22.18 -10.09 -4.82
CA ARG A 59 -21.29 -9.41 -5.78
C ARG A 59 -21.77 -9.51 -7.21
N GLU A 60 -23.07 -9.76 -7.41
CA GLU A 60 -23.68 -9.74 -8.74
C GLU A 60 -23.71 -8.29 -9.26
N THR A 61 -23.05 -8.03 -10.38
CA THR A 61 -23.01 -6.68 -10.96
C THR A 61 -24.19 -6.44 -11.91
N PRO A 62 -24.62 -5.17 -12.11
CA PRO A 62 -25.49 -4.81 -13.20
C PRO A 62 -24.93 -5.29 -14.54
N ASN A 63 -25.75 -5.93 -15.37
CA ASN A 63 -25.37 -6.46 -16.69
C ASN A 63 -24.29 -7.56 -16.69
N ASN A 64 -23.99 -8.18 -15.54
CA ASN A 64 -23.04 -9.28 -15.42
C ASN A 64 -21.61 -8.90 -15.86
N GLU A 65 -21.21 -7.65 -15.59
CA GLU A 65 -19.84 -7.16 -15.70
C GLU A 65 -18.92 -7.81 -14.65
N ASN A 66 -17.61 -7.84 -14.91
CA ASN A 66 -16.62 -8.30 -13.95
C ASN A 66 -16.56 -7.30 -12.75
N PRO A 67 -16.87 -7.72 -11.51
CA PRO A 67 -16.89 -6.85 -10.34
C PRO A 67 -15.52 -6.25 -10.03
N GLU A 68 -14.42 -6.98 -10.27
CA GLU A 68 -13.08 -6.44 -10.03
C GLU A 68 -12.72 -5.34 -11.03
N ARG A 69 -13.24 -5.43 -12.26
CA ARG A 69 -13.03 -4.38 -13.28
C ARG A 69 -13.81 -3.11 -12.93
N LEU A 70 -15.03 -3.27 -12.42
CA LEU A 70 -15.84 -2.15 -11.94
C LEU A 70 -15.19 -1.49 -10.71
N ASN A 71 -14.75 -2.30 -9.74
CA ASN A 71 -14.00 -1.84 -8.57
C ASN A 71 -12.73 -1.07 -8.96
N TYR A 72 -11.97 -1.55 -9.95
CA TYR A 72 -10.77 -0.87 -10.44
C TYR A 72 -11.08 0.51 -11.03
N ARG A 73 -12.17 0.66 -11.81
CA ARG A 73 -12.58 1.98 -12.31
C ARG A 73 -12.94 2.94 -11.17
N TYR A 74 -13.67 2.48 -10.17
CA TYR A 74 -13.98 3.30 -9.00
C TYR A 74 -12.71 3.71 -8.26
N LYS A 75 -11.75 2.79 -8.10
CA LYS A 75 -10.45 3.09 -7.50
C LYS A 75 -9.73 4.22 -8.24
N ASP A 76 -9.62 4.15 -9.56
CA ASP A 76 -8.98 5.20 -10.38
C ASP A 76 -9.71 6.55 -10.22
N GLU A 77 -11.05 6.55 -10.21
CA GLU A 77 -11.86 7.76 -9.99
C GLU A 77 -11.62 8.37 -8.60
N ILE A 78 -11.56 7.54 -7.55
CA ILE A 78 -11.30 7.99 -6.17
C ILE A 78 -9.90 8.58 -6.07
N GLN A 79 -8.88 7.88 -6.58
CA GLN A 79 -7.49 8.34 -6.56
C GLN A 79 -7.32 9.66 -7.33
N ALA A 80 -7.91 9.78 -8.52
CA ALA A 80 -7.91 11.03 -9.28
C ALA A 80 -8.59 12.17 -8.51
N SER A 81 -9.67 11.88 -7.77
CA SER A 81 -10.38 12.87 -6.96
C SER A 81 -9.57 13.32 -5.73
N GLN A 82 -8.81 12.42 -5.09
CA GLN A 82 -7.94 12.72 -3.95
C GLN A 82 -6.74 13.58 -4.40
N LEU A 83 -6.12 13.23 -5.54
CA LEU A 83 -5.03 14.01 -6.13
C LEU A 83 -5.50 15.44 -6.49
N ALA A 84 -6.70 15.58 -7.07
CA ALA A 84 -7.27 16.89 -7.40
C ALA A 84 -7.58 17.77 -6.18
N ARG A 85 -7.70 17.18 -4.96
CA ARG A 85 -7.99 17.88 -3.71
C ARG A 85 -6.75 18.25 -2.90
N GLY A 86 -5.54 17.96 -3.40
CA GLY A 86 -4.29 18.31 -2.72
C GLY A 86 -3.81 17.27 -1.70
N GLY A 87 -4.23 16.00 -1.82
CA GLY A 87 -3.76 14.89 -1.01
C GLY A 87 -4.84 14.26 -0.12
N LEU A 88 -4.44 13.24 0.65
CA LEU A 88 -5.32 12.47 1.54
C LEU A 88 -5.81 13.34 2.70
N VAL A 89 -7.10 13.26 3.02
CA VAL A 89 -7.63 13.85 4.25
C VAL A 89 -7.28 12.92 5.40
N SER A 90 -6.41 13.35 6.31
CA SER A 90 -6.16 12.63 7.57
C SER A 90 -7.37 12.78 8.49
N ALA A 91 -7.84 11.69 9.10
CA ALA A 91 -8.54 11.83 10.37
C ALA A 91 -7.56 12.50 11.34
N PRO A 92 -7.95 13.56 12.06
CA PRO A 92 -7.16 13.94 13.22
C PRO A 92 -7.14 12.74 14.20
N ASN A 93 -5.94 12.21 14.46
CA ASN A 93 -5.58 11.33 15.58
C ASN A 93 -5.93 9.83 15.49
N LEU A 94 -5.81 9.18 14.32
CA LEU A 94 -5.85 7.72 14.23
C LEU A 94 -4.56 7.16 13.64
N ARG A 95 -3.97 6.15 14.29
CA ARG A 95 -2.84 5.36 13.77
C ARG A 95 -3.32 3.99 13.35
N PHE A 96 -2.89 3.59 12.16
CA PHE A 96 -3.17 2.31 11.57
C PHE A 96 -1.92 1.44 11.67
N GLU A 97 -2.11 0.20 12.09
CA GLU A 97 -1.03 -0.75 12.26
C GLU A 97 -1.46 -2.12 11.74
N ASP A 98 -0.77 -2.60 10.71
CA ASP A 98 -0.89 -3.99 10.28
C ASP A 98 -0.43 -4.91 11.41
N TYR A 99 -1.35 -5.73 11.92
CA TYR A 99 -1.19 -6.34 13.23
C TYR A 99 -0.97 -7.86 13.18
N GLY A 100 -1.44 -8.54 12.13
CA GLY A 100 -1.19 -9.97 11.94
C GLY A 100 -2.26 -10.69 11.13
N PRO A 101 -2.28 -12.03 11.11
CA PRO A 101 -1.46 -12.91 11.95
C PRO A 101 0.00 -13.00 11.48
N GLY A 102 0.94 -13.07 12.42
CA GLY A 102 2.38 -13.11 12.11
C GLY A 102 2.92 -14.49 11.71
N ASN A 103 2.20 -15.57 12.00
CA ASN A 103 2.63 -16.96 11.75
C ASN A 103 1.67 -17.78 10.85
N PHE A 104 0.55 -17.19 10.43
CA PHE A 104 -0.37 -17.79 9.47
C PHE A 104 -0.33 -16.99 8.17
N GLY A 105 0.15 -17.63 7.10
CA GLY A 105 0.35 -16.97 5.81
C GLY A 105 -0.97 -16.63 5.14
N GLY A 106 -1.87 -17.62 5.00
CA GLY A 106 -3.02 -17.55 4.12
C GLY A 106 -2.72 -18.10 2.73
N ARG A 107 -3.69 -18.00 1.81
CA ARG A 107 -3.70 -18.78 0.57
C ARG A 107 -2.77 -18.26 -0.52
N ILE A 108 -1.78 -19.08 -0.90
CA ILE A 108 -0.77 -18.76 -1.92
C ILE A 108 -0.84 -19.75 -3.09
N ARG A 109 -0.77 -19.21 -4.31
CA ARG A 109 -0.79 -20.01 -5.55
C ARG A 109 0.36 -19.71 -6.52
N GLY A 110 0.94 -18.52 -6.42
CA GLY A 110 2.10 -18.11 -7.21
C GLY A 110 3.38 -18.17 -6.39
N ILE A 111 4.46 -18.67 -6.97
CA ILE A 111 5.81 -18.56 -6.43
C ILE A 111 6.80 -18.47 -7.58
N VAL A 112 7.78 -17.57 -7.44
CA VAL A 112 9.01 -17.54 -8.26
C VAL A 112 10.20 -17.34 -7.33
N ILE A 113 11.33 -17.93 -7.71
CA ILE A 113 12.58 -17.93 -6.93
C ILE A 113 13.67 -17.45 -7.88
N ASP A 114 14.48 -16.50 -7.43
CA ASP A 114 15.56 -15.95 -8.24
C ASP A 114 16.65 -17.02 -8.54
N PRO A 115 17.01 -17.24 -9.81
CA PRO A 115 18.10 -18.14 -10.20
C PRO A 115 19.50 -17.58 -9.92
N ALA A 116 19.65 -16.36 -9.42
CA ALA A 116 20.92 -15.84 -8.90
C ALA A 116 21.05 -16.05 -7.39
N ASP A 117 19.95 -15.92 -6.64
CA ASP A 117 19.93 -16.01 -5.18
C ASP A 117 18.60 -16.58 -4.67
N GLY A 118 18.58 -17.84 -4.24
CA GLY A 118 17.33 -18.51 -3.82
C GLY A 118 16.75 -18.05 -2.49
N ASP A 119 17.36 -17.05 -1.82
CA ASP A 119 16.74 -16.33 -0.72
C ASP A 119 15.84 -15.17 -1.20
N ASN A 120 15.92 -14.81 -2.49
CA ASN A 120 15.01 -13.88 -3.15
C ASN A 120 13.80 -14.63 -3.70
N ILE A 121 12.63 -14.41 -3.10
CA ILE A 121 11.40 -15.14 -3.43
C ILE A 121 10.25 -14.15 -3.56
N ILE A 122 9.40 -14.37 -4.57
CA ILE A 122 8.14 -13.65 -4.74
C ILE A 122 7.00 -14.65 -4.69
N VAL A 123 5.95 -14.33 -3.93
CA VAL A 123 4.73 -15.12 -3.81
C VAL A 123 3.50 -14.32 -4.18
N GLY A 124 2.50 -15.01 -4.73
CA GLY A 124 1.22 -14.46 -5.12
C GLY A 124 0.09 -15.08 -4.31
N GLY A 125 -0.56 -14.25 -3.50
CA GLY A 125 -1.71 -14.61 -2.68
C GLY A 125 -3.02 -14.46 -3.43
N VAL A 126 -3.97 -15.35 -3.16
CA VAL A 126 -5.35 -15.19 -3.67
C VAL A 126 -6.06 -14.18 -2.79
N THR A 127 -6.36 -12.98 -3.31
CA THR A 127 -6.85 -11.76 -2.59
C THR A 127 -5.81 -11.02 -1.75
N GLY A 128 -4.63 -11.61 -1.54
CA GLY A 128 -3.55 -10.98 -0.77
C GLY A 128 -2.48 -10.27 -1.58
N GLY A 129 -2.57 -10.26 -2.91
CA GLY A 129 -1.62 -9.56 -3.77
C GLY A 129 -0.25 -10.25 -3.86
N ILE A 130 0.78 -9.47 -4.15
CA ILE A 130 2.14 -9.96 -4.42
C ILE A 130 3.05 -9.55 -3.27
N TRP A 131 3.84 -10.49 -2.77
CA TRP A 131 4.77 -10.28 -1.66
C TRP A 131 6.17 -10.78 -2.03
N ARG A 132 7.20 -10.11 -1.51
CA ARG A 132 8.60 -10.44 -1.76
C ARG A 132 9.40 -10.58 -0.48
N THR A 133 10.45 -11.37 -0.54
CA THR A 133 11.47 -11.50 0.48
C THR A 133 12.85 -11.52 -0.19
N PHE A 134 13.84 -10.97 0.51
CA PHE A 134 15.26 -10.97 0.11
C PHE A 134 16.14 -11.67 1.17
N ASP A 135 15.52 -12.34 2.14
CA ASP A 135 16.19 -12.97 3.29
C ASP A 135 15.72 -14.41 3.52
N GLY A 136 15.19 -15.06 2.47
CA GLY A 136 14.74 -16.44 2.51
C GLY A 136 13.47 -16.65 3.33
N GLY A 137 12.62 -15.60 3.44
CA GLY A 137 11.33 -15.63 4.12
C GLY A 137 11.41 -15.36 5.63
N GLN A 138 12.48 -14.73 6.12
CA GLN A 138 12.52 -14.21 7.50
C GLN A 138 11.65 -12.95 7.64
N SER A 139 11.56 -12.15 6.58
CA SER A 139 10.65 -11.02 6.47
C SER A 139 10.02 -10.94 5.08
N TRP A 140 8.80 -10.40 5.01
CA TRP A 140 8.09 -10.16 3.76
C TRP A 140 7.75 -8.69 3.63
N ALA A 141 7.94 -8.16 2.42
CA ALA A 141 7.48 -6.86 2.02
C ALA A 141 6.40 -7.00 0.96
N ASN A 142 5.43 -6.10 0.97
CA ASN A 142 4.56 -5.96 -0.18
C ASN A 142 5.37 -5.52 -1.41
N SER A 143 5.02 -6.10 -2.55
CA SER A 143 5.50 -5.69 -3.86
C SER A 143 4.78 -4.44 -4.38
N ASP A 144 3.44 -4.43 -4.40
CA ASP A 144 2.59 -3.33 -4.85
C ASP A 144 1.17 -3.41 -4.24
N ASP A 145 0.88 -2.54 -3.26
CA ASP A 145 -0.45 -2.41 -2.65
C ASP A 145 -1.48 -1.74 -3.58
N PHE A 146 -1.01 -1.08 -4.63
CA PHE A 146 -1.84 -0.37 -5.60
C PHE A 146 -2.17 -1.20 -6.84
N LEU A 147 -1.76 -2.46 -6.87
CA LEU A 147 -2.12 -3.36 -7.95
C LEU A 147 -3.65 -3.36 -8.16
N PRO A 148 -4.16 -3.16 -9.39
CA PRO A 148 -5.59 -3.13 -9.70
C PRO A 148 -6.38 -4.36 -9.25
N ASN A 149 -5.72 -5.51 -9.13
CA ASN A 149 -6.34 -6.77 -8.76
C ASN A 149 -5.40 -7.60 -7.88
N LEU A 150 -5.84 -7.93 -6.67
CA LEU A 150 -5.05 -8.70 -5.70
C LEU A 150 -5.22 -10.23 -5.81
N VAL A 151 -5.96 -10.71 -6.82
CA VAL A 151 -6.29 -12.13 -6.99
C VAL A 151 -5.22 -12.79 -7.85
N ILE A 152 -4.07 -13.09 -7.25
CA ILE A 152 -2.93 -13.67 -7.98
C ILE A 152 -3.06 -15.20 -8.04
N SER A 153 -3.12 -15.74 -9.24
CA SER A 153 -3.32 -17.18 -9.48
C SER A 153 -2.05 -17.90 -9.94
N CYS A 154 -1.14 -17.19 -10.61
CA CYS A 154 0.17 -17.69 -10.98
C CYS A 154 1.18 -16.56 -11.13
N LEU A 155 2.44 -16.89 -10.85
CA LEU A 155 3.62 -16.07 -11.16
C LEU A 155 4.51 -16.87 -12.10
N PHE A 156 5.13 -16.19 -13.05
CA PHE A 156 6.08 -16.80 -13.98
C PHE A 156 7.24 -15.83 -14.25
N MET A 157 8.47 -16.29 -14.04
CA MET A 157 9.69 -15.52 -14.29
C MET A 157 10.23 -15.85 -15.68
N ASP A 158 10.60 -14.83 -16.44
CA ASP A 158 11.25 -14.98 -17.75
C ASP A 158 12.59 -15.73 -17.56
N PRO A 159 12.78 -16.88 -18.24
CA PRO A 159 13.99 -17.70 -18.07
C PRO A 159 15.28 -17.01 -18.56
N ASP A 160 15.17 -15.96 -19.38
CA ASP A 160 16.31 -15.21 -19.91
C ASP A 160 16.52 -13.87 -19.19
N ASN A 161 15.57 -13.44 -18.36
CA ASN A 161 15.63 -12.18 -17.60
C ASN A 161 14.88 -12.29 -16.26
N SER A 162 15.60 -12.50 -15.17
CA SER A 162 15.01 -12.64 -13.82
C SER A 162 14.24 -11.41 -13.34
N ASP A 163 14.55 -10.21 -13.86
CA ASP A 163 13.81 -8.99 -13.52
C ASP A 163 12.41 -8.97 -14.15
N ARG A 164 12.22 -9.73 -15.25
CA ARG A 164 10.92 -9.81 -15.93
C ARG A 164 10.07 -10.92 -15.35
N ILE A 165 8.94 -10.53 -14.76
CA ILE A 165 8.01 -11.44 -14.11
C ILE A 165 6.59 -11.13 -14.57
N PHE A 166 5.82 -12.18 -14.86
CA PHE A 166 4.42 -12.10 -15.23
C PHE A 166 3.54 -12.63 -14.10
N ALA A 167 2.52 -11.86 -13.72
CA ALA A 167 1.48 -12.24 -12.78
C ALA A 167 0.17 -12.46 -13.53
N GLY A 168 -0.30 -13.71 -13.57
CA GLY A 168 -1.64 -14.04 -14.00
C GLY A 168 -2.63 -13.79 -12.87
N THR A 169 -3.74 -13.13 -13.18
CA THR A 169 -4.79 -12.84 -12.20
C THR A 169 -6.05 -13.68 -12.45
N GLY A 170 -6.84 -13.85 -11.38
CA GLY A 170 -8.11 -14.56 -11.40
C GLY A 170 -8.00 -16.06 -11.14
N GLU A 171 -8.86 -16.57 -10.27
CA GLU A 171 -8.88 -17.99 -9.87
C GLU A 171 -9.80 -18.82 -10.79
N GLY A 172 -9.19 -19.58 -11.71
CA GLY A 172 -9.92 -20.27 -12.78
C GLY A 172 -10.24 -21.76 -12.57
N PHE A 173 -9.88 -22.38 -11.44
CA PHE A 173 -10.23 -23.78 -11.18
C PHE A 173 -11.75 -23.93 -11.05
N PHE A 174 -12.35 -24.85 -11.82
CA PHE A 174 -13.81 -24.95 -11.92
C PHE A 174 -14.40 -25.50 -10.64
N GLY A 175 -15.29 -24.72 -10.05
CA GLY A 175 -15.62 -24.85 -8.65
C GLY A 175 -15.44 -23.48 -8.03
N VAL A 176 -15.02 -23.40 -6.79
CA VAL A 176 -15.66 -22.51 -5.84
C VAL A 176 -14.71 -21.41 -5.35
N GLY A 177 -15.21 -20.25 -4.92
CA GLY A 177 -14.42 -19.04 -4.68
C GLY A 177 -14.00 -18.27 -5.95
N MET A 178 -14.74 -18.38 -7.07
CA MET A 178 -14.37 -17.72 -8.34
C MET A 178 -14.17 -16.21 -8.13
N MET A 179 -12.93 -15.77 -8.29
CA MET A 179 -12.58 -14.37 -8.31
C MET A 179 -12.00 -14.06 -9.67
N GLN A 180 -12.61 -13.10 -10.35
CA GLN A 180 -12.16 -12.68 -11.65
C GLN A 180 -10.89 -11.86 -11.51
N GLY A 181 -9.99 -12.04 -12.46
CA GLY A 181 -8.78 -11.25 -12.62
C GLY A 181 -9.03 -10.03 -13.50
N LEU A 182 -7.94 -9.30 -13.71
CA LEU A 182 -7.81 -8.22 -14.69
C LEU A 182 -6.67 -8.54 -15.65
N GLY A 183 -6.56 -9.78 -16.12
CA GLY A 183 -5.56 -10.16 -17.12
C GLY A 183 -4.19 -10.50 -16.55
N ILE A 184 -3.14 -10.13 -17.29
CA ILE A 184 -1.74 -10.41 -16.97
C ILE A 184 -1.04 -9.09 -16.66
N PHE A 185 -0.32 -9.05 -15.55
CA PHE A 185 0.57 -7.96 -15.17
C PHE A 185 2.02 -8.36 -15.40
N GLN A 186 2.87 -7.40 -15.74
CA GLN A 186 4.30 -7.57 -15.94
C GLN A 186 5.07 -6.63 -15.03
N SER A 187 6.15 -7.12 -14.46
CA SER A 187 7.23 -6.34 -13.86
C SER A 187 8.49 -6.54 -14.70
N ASP A 188 9.35 -5.52 -14.78
CA ASP A 188 10.70 -5.58 -15.37
C ASP A 188 11.76 -5.16 -14.32
N ASP A 189 11.44 -5.26 -13.03
CA ASP A 189 12.26 -4.84 -11.89
C ASP A 189 12.13 -5.79 -10.69
N PHE A 190 11.99 -7.09 -10.96
CA PHE A 190 11.89 -8.15 -9.95
C PHE A 190 10.69 -7.95 -8.99
N GLY A 191 9.56 -7.53 -9.53
CA GLY A 191 8.34 -7.27 -8.75
C GLY A 191 8.48 -6.06 -7.82
N LEU A 192 9.19 -5.01 -8.22
CA LEU A 192 9.11 -3.71 -7.53
C LEU A 192 7.92 -2.90 -8.04
N THR A 193 7.65 -2.93 -9.33
CA THR A 193 6.51 -2.28 -9.96
C THR A 193 5.83 -3.21 -10.96
N TRP A 194 4.52 -3.01 -11.16
CA TRP A 194 3.72 -3.85 -12.06
C TRP A 194 2.89 -3.00 -13.02
N THR A 195 2.84 -3.42 -14.28
CA THR A 195 2.01 -2.82 -15.31
C THR A 195 1.12 -3.89 -15.95
N GLN A 196 -0.16 -3.59 -16.12
CA GLN A 196 -1.08 -4.49 -16.84
C GLN A 196 -0.69 -4.55 -18.31
N LEU A 197 -0.66 -5.74 -18.90
CA LEU A 197 -0.54 -5.90 -20.35
C LEU A 197 -1.86 -5.49 -21.01
N PRO A 198 -1.94 -4.39 -21.78
CA PRO A 198 -3.21 -3.85 -22.27
C PRO A 198 -4.00 -4.82 -23.14
N SER A 199 -3.29 -5.69 -23.89
CA SER A 199 -3.88 -6.73 -24.74
C SER A 199 -4.64 -7.82 -23.97
N THR A 200 -4.41 -7.91 -22.65
CA THR A 200 -5.06 -8.87 -21.76
C THR A 200 -6.19 -8.26 -20.95
N ASP A 201 -6.47 -6.96 -21.12
CA ASP A 201 -7.57 -6.26 -20.47
C ASP A 201 -8.92 -6.60 -21.12
N ASN A 202 -9.30 -7.89 -21.09
CA ASN A 202 -10.56 -8.40 -21.63
C ASN A 202 -10.94 -9.75 -21.01
N SER A 203 -12.18 -10.18 -21.25
CA SER A 203 -12.76 -11.38 -20.63
C SER A 203 -12.06 -12.71 -20.96
N ASN A 204 -11.20 -12.77 -21.98
CA ASN A 204 -10.43 -13.98 -22.26
C ASN A 204 -9.37 -14.27 -21.18
N PHE A 205 -8.96 -13.24 -20.44
CA PHE A 205 -7.93 -13.29 -19.40
C PHE A 205 -8.50 -12.93 -18.01
N ASP A 206 -9.81 -13.00 -17.82
CA ASP A 206 -10.43 -12.91 -16.48
C ASP A 206 -10.00 -14.07 -15.55
N TRP A 207 -9.42 -15.14 -16.09
CA TRP A 207 -8.88 -16.26 -15.31
C TRP A 207 -7.64 -16.84 -15.99
N VAL A 208 -6.46 -16.35 -15.59
CA VAL A 208 -5.18 -16.84 -16.09
C VAL A 208 -4.66 -17.90 -15.13
N ASN A 209 -4.70 -19.18 -15.51
CA ASN A 209 -4.36 -20.28 -14.57
C ASN A 209 -2.86 -20.56 -14.51
N ARG A 210 -2.18 -20.52 -15.66
CA ARG A 210 -0.74 -20.77 -15.81
C ARG A 210 -0.19 -19.98 -17.00
N ILE A 211 1.05 -19.53 -16.84
CA ILE A 211 1.83 -18.87 -17.88
C ILE A 211 3.09 -19.72 -18.08
N ALA A 212 3.54 -19.84 -19.32
CA ALA A 212 4.82 -20.44 -19.67
C ALA A 212 5.48 -19.65 -20.80
N MET A 213 6.80 -19.54 -20.76
CA MET A 213 7.59 -18.86 -21.78
C MET A 213 8.65 -19.81 -22.35
N ILE A 214 8.90 -19.66 -23.65
CA ILE A 214 9.90 -20.45 -24.35
C ILE A 214 11.25 -19.71 -24.26
N PRO A 215 12.30 -20.33 -23.67
CA PRO A 215 13.60 -19.67 -23.51
C PRO A 215 14.21 -19.22 -24.83
N ASN A 216 14.98 -18.13 -24.76
CA ASN A 216 15.62 -17.39 -25.85
C ASN A 216 14.66 -16.88 -26.93
N THR A 217 13.39 -16.65 -26.57
CA THR A 217 12.36 -16.15 -27.49
C THR A 217 11.37 -15.21 -26.79
N ASP A 218 10.60 -14.47 -27.58
CA ASP A 218 9.49 -13.64 -27.08
C ASP A 218 8.15 -14.40 -26.99
N ILE A 219 8.18 -15.75 -27.03
CA ILE A 219 6.98 -16.57 -27.11
C ILE A 219 6.46 -16.91 -25.72
N ILE A 220 5.25 -16.43 -25.41
CA ILE A 220 4.54 -16.67 -24.16
C ILE A 220 3.24 -17.43 -24.46
N ILE A 221 2.89 -18.38 -23.59
CA ILE A 221 1.62 -19.10 -23.62
C ILE A 221 0.89 -18.94 -22.30
N ALA A 222 -0.39 -18.56 -22.38
CA ALA A 222 -1.28 -18.43 -21.24
C ALA A 222 -2.41 -19.47 -21.33
N ALA A 223 -2.51 -20.31 -20.31
CA ALA A 223 -3.64 -21.21 -20.10
C ALA A 223 -4.76 -20.46 -19.37
N THR A 224 -5.89 -20.23 -20.04
CA THR A 224 -7.03 -19.50 -19.48
C THR A 224 -8.32 -20.30 -19.58
N ARG A 225 -9.38 -19.80 -18.94
CA ARG A 225 -10.74 -20.36 -19.10
C ARG A 225 -11.27 -20.24 -20.53
N ALA A 226 -10.84 -19.22 -21.26
CA ALA A 226 -11.32 -18.91 -22.61
C ALA A 226 -10.52 -19.62 -23.71
N GLY A 227 -9.38 -20.22 -23.40
CA GLY A 227 -8.58 -20.97 -24.37
C GLY A 227 -7.13 -21.09 -23.98
N LEU A 228 -6.32 -21.53 -24.94
CA LEU A 228 -4.87 -21.51 -24.83
C LEU A 228 -4.35 -20.41 -25.76
N PHE A 229 -3.86 -19.32 -25.17
CA PHE A 229 -3.44 -18.13 -25.92
C PHE A 229 -1.92 -18.10 -26.05
N ARG A 230 -1.44 -17.76 -27.23
CA ARG A 230 -0.01 -17.62 -27.56
C ARG A 230 0.30 -16.22 -28.06
N SER A 231 1.36 -15.63 -27.54
CA SER A 231 1.98 -14.40 -28.01
C SER A 231 3.37 -14.71 -28.59
N THR A 232 3.84 -13.89 -29.53
CA THR A 232 5.21 -13.95 -30.09
C THR A 232 5.95 -12.61 -29.95
N ASP A 233 5.44 -11.75 -29.08
CA ASP A 233 5.84 -10.35 -28.93
C ASP A 233 5.69 -9.90 -27.47
N LEU A 234 6.09 -10.78 -26.54
CA LEU A 234 6.07 -10.54 -25.08
C LEU A 234 4.71 -10.07 -24.54
N GLY A 235 3.64 -10.62 -25.10
CA GLY A 235 2.27 -10.35 -24.66
C GLY A 235 1.64 -9.11 -25.28
N ALA A 236 2.27 -8.43 -26.26
CA ALA A 236 1.62 -7.31 -26.95
C ALA A 236 0.41 -7.77 -27.78
N ASN A 237 0.46 -8.97 -28.39
CA ASN A 237 -0.66 -9.58 -29.11
C ASN A 237 -0.83 -11.06 -28.76
N TRP A 238 -2.08 -11.53 -28.75
CA TRP A 238 -2.41 -12.91 -28.39
C TRP A 238 -3.30 -13.57 -29.44
N THR A 239 -3.03 -14.85 -29.71
CA THR A 239 -3.84 -15.71 -30.59
C THR A 239 -4.26 -16.97 -29.85
N GLU A 240 -5.54 -17.35 -29.92
CA GLU A 240 -6.01 -18.66 -29.43
C GLU A 240 -5.48 -19.76 -30.37
N VAL A 241 -4.76 -20.74 -29.82
CA VAL A 241 -4.04 -21.76 -30.60
C VAL A 241 -4.48 -23.20 -30.31
N SER A 242 -5.43 -23.43 -29.40
CA SER A 242 -5.79 -24.80 -29.03
C SER A 242 -6.51 -25.55 -30.16
N GLY A 243 -7.21 -24.82 -31.04
CA GLY A 243 -8.06 -25.40 -32.08
C GLY A 243 -9.25 -26.18 -31.51
N GLN A 244 -9.64 -25.92 -30.25
CA GLN A 244 -10.73 -26.60 -29.55
C GLN A 244 -11.94 -25.69 -29.36
N ALA A 245 -13.14 -26.27 -29.34
CA ALA A 245 -14.35 -25.52 -28.97
C ALA A 245 -14.31 -25.19 -27.47
N ILE A 246 -14.22 -23.90 -27.13
CA ILE A 246 -14.23 -23.41 -25.75
C ILE A 246 -15.58 -22.78 -25.45
N SER A 247 -16.28 -23.24 -24.41
CA SER A 247 -17.59 -22.69 -24.03
C SER A 247 -17.60 -22.00 -22.66
N SER A 248 -16.71 -22.40 -21.75
CA SER A 248 -16.59 -21.83 -20.39
C SER A 248 -15.53 -22.52 -19.54
N ARG A 249 -14.98 -23.67 -19.98
CA ARG A 249 -14.02 -24.47 -19.21
C ARG A 249 -12.76 -24.91 -19.96
N GLY A 250 -11.88 -23.95 -20.24
CA GLY A 250 -10.64 -24.14 -21.00
C GLY A 250 -9.50 -24.85 -20.26
N PHE A 251 -8.35 -24.21 -20.18
CA PHE A 251 -7.07 -24.81 -19.79
C PHE A 251 -6.67 -24.43 -18.36
N VAL A 252 -6.13 -25.40 -17.62
CA VAL A 252 -5.69 -25.24 -16.22
C VAL A 252 -4.18 -25.31 -16.04
N ASP A 253 -3.47 -25.92 -16.98
CA ASP A 253 -2.02 -26.07 -16.93
C ASP A 253 -1.39 -26.03 -18.32
N VAL A 254 -0.17 -25.49 -18.40
CA VAL A 254 0.68 -25.46 -19.58
C VAL A 254 2.15 -25.47 -19.15
N ARG A 255 2.97 -26.32 -19.78
CA ARG A 255 4.40 -26.49 -19.46
C ARG A 255 5.25 -26.59 -20.73
N VAL A 256 6.39 -25.92 -20.71
CA VAL A 256 7.47 -26.10 -21.69
C VAL A 256 8.37 -27.22 -21.19
N ASP A 257 8.79 -28.10 -22.10
CA ASP A 257 9.77 -29.12 -21.79
C ASP A 257 11.19 -28.54 -21.82
N PRO A 258 11.94 -28.60 -20.69
CA PRO A 258 13.29 -28.05 -20.60
C PRO A 258 14.31 -28.77 -21.49
N SER A 259 14.06 -30.02 -21.89
CA SER A 259 14.95 -30.79 -22.76
C SER A 259 14.75 -30.48 -24.26
N ASN A 260 13.60 -29.91 -24.62
CA ASN A 260 13.25 -29.55 -26.00
C ASN A 260 12.16 -28.47 -25.99
N THR A 261 12.57 -27.22 -26.24
CA THR A 261 11.70 -26.04 -26.17
C THR A 261 10.63 -25.96 -27.26
N ASP A 262 10.71 -26.79 -28.32
CA ASP A 262 9.61 -26.94 -29.28
C ASP A 262 8.46 -27.80 -28.71
N ARG A 263 8.73 -28.58 -27.66
CA ARG A 263 7.78 -29.51 -27.05
C ARG A 263 7.08 -28.89 -25.85
N LEU A 264 5.75 -28.80 -25.92
CA LEU A 264 4.93 -28.27 -24.84
C LEU A 264 3.75 -29.20 -24.55
N PHE A 265 3.23 -29.13 -23.33
CA PHE A 265 2.05 -29.86 -22.90
C PHE A 265 1.05 -28.91 -22.25
N ALA A 266 -0.24 -29.14 -22.48
CA ALA A 266 -1.32 -28.36 -21.88
C ALA A 266 -2.48 -29.27 -21.48
N TYR A 267 -3.14 -28.96 -20.36
CA TYR A 267 -4.27 -29.75 -19.87
C TYR A 267 -5.58 -28.99 -20.01
N HIS A 268 -6.52 -29.58 -20.76
CA HIS A 268 -7.86 -29.03 -20.95
C HIS A 268 -8.83 -29.62 -19.91
N TYR A 269 -9.45 -28.76 -19.10
CA TYR A 269 -10.32 -29.18 -18.01
C TYR A 269 -11.68 -29.71 -18.47
N GLY A 270 -12.16 -29.34 -19.65
CA GLY A 270 -13.43 -29.84 -20.22
C GLY A 270 -14.67 -29.07 -19.77
N SER A 271 -15.65 -28.94 -20.65
CA SER A 271 -16.90 -28.18 -20.47
C SER A 271 -18.12 -29.05 -20.70
N GLY A 272 -18.90 -29.39 -19.67
CA GLY A 272 -20.25 -30.02 -19.75
C GLY A 272 -20.36 -31.30 -20.60
N THR A 273 -20.27 -31.15 -21.93
CA THR A 273 -20.32 -32.16 -22.99
C THR A 273 -18.96 -32.57 -23.56
N THR A 274 -17.85 -31.88 -23.26
CA THR A 274 -16.49 -32.24 -23.73
C THR A 274 -15.71 -33.02 -22.66
N THR A 275 -15.07 -34.12 -23.08
CA THR A 275 -14.16 -34.90 -22.23
C THR A 275 -12.90 -34.11 -21.91
N ARG A 276 -12.32 -34.29 -20.73
CA ARG A 276 -11.02 -33.73 -20.31
C ARG A 276 -9.88 -34.44 -21.05
N PHE A 277 -8.80 -33.74 -21.39
CA PHE A 277 -7.69 -34.33 -22.13
C PHE A 277 -6.38 -33.55 -21.99
N LEU A 278 -5.29 -34.27 -22.21
CA LEU A 278 -3.95 -33.74 -22.38
C LEU A 278 -3.72 -33.37 -23.85
N MET A 279 -2.98 -32.29 -24.10
CA MET A 279 -2.53 -31.89 -25.42
C MET A 279 -1.01 -31.76 -25.46
N ARG A 280 -0.44 -31.91 -26.66
CA ARG A 280 1.00 -31.79 -26.94
C ARG A 280 1.23 -30.94 -28.18
N SER A 281 2.24 -30.07 -28.11
CA SER A 281 2.82 -29.34 -29.26
C SER A 281 4.26 -29.80 -29.50
N THR A 282 4.73 -29.68 -30.73
CA THR A 282 6.13 -29.94 -31.15
C THR A 282 6.67 -28.82 -32.04
N ASP A 283 6.07 -27.64 -31.94
CA ASP A 283 6.36 -26.46 -32.76
C ASP A 283 6.18 -25.16 -31.95
N ALA A 284 6.71 -25.17 -30.73
CA ALA A 284 6.73 -23.99 -29.84
C ALA A 284 5.31 -23.45 -29.56
N GLY A 285 4.35 -24.37 -29.41
CA GLY A 285 2.96 -24.09 -29.09
C GLY A 285 2.13 -23.49 -30.23
N ALA A 286 2.63 -23.51 -31.47
CA ALA A 286 1.88 -23.01 -32.62
C ALA A 286 0.71 -23.93 -32.99
N ASN A 287 0.91 -25.24 -32.92
CA ASN A 287 -0.14 -26.25 -33.16
C ASN A 287 -0.18 -27.29 -32.04
N TRP A 288 -1.38 -27.80 -31.76
CA TRP A 288 -1.64 -28.71 -30.65
C TRP A 288 -2.40 -29.95 -31.08
N THR A 289 -1.97 -31.11 -30.58
CA THR A 289 -2.63 -32.40 -30.80
C THR A 289 -3.15 -32.96 -29.48
N ARG A 290 -4.41 -33.43 -29.46
CA ARG A 290 -4.98 -34.13 -28.30
C ARG A 290 -4.36 -35.52 -28.16
N LEU A 291 -4.03 -35.90 -26.93
CA LEU A 291 -3.54 -37.24 -26.59
C LEU A 291 -4.68 -38.07 -25.97
N GLY A 292 -4.79 -39.33 -26.37
CA GLY A 292 -5.87 -40.22 -25.96
C GLY A 292 -5.40 -41.66 -25.74
N ALA A 293 -6.31 -42.61 -25.94
CA ALA A 293 -6.05 -44.02 -25.68
C ALA A 293 -4.88 -44.61 -26.50
N ALA A 294 -4.65 -44.10 -27.71
CA ALA A 294 -3.54 -44.57 -28.57
C ALA A 294 -2.17 -44.21 -27.97
N GLU A 295 -2.09 -43.09 -27.26
CA GLU A 295 -0.92 -42.59 -26.56
C GLU A 295 -0.88 -43.06 -25.09
N GLY A 296 -1.80 -43.93 -24.67
CA GLY A 296 -1.82 -44.51 -23.31
C GLY A 296 -2.51 -43.65 -22.25
N MET A 297 -3.18 -42.56 -22.66
CA MET A 297 -4.01 -41.75 -21.76
C MET A 297 -5.41 -42.37 -21.58
N PRO A 298 -6.03 -42.29 -20.39
CA PRO A 298 -7.39 -42.76 -20.20
C PRO A 298 -8.37 -41.88 -21.00
N THR A 299 -9.53 -42.43 -21.35
CA THR A 299 -10.60 -41.73 -22.09
C THR A 299 -11.93 -41.67 -21.33
N THR A 300 -12.00 -42.29 -20.15
CA THR A 300 -13.19 -42.33 -19.28
C THR A 300 -12.77 -42.16 -17.82
N ASN A 301 -13.70 -41.74 -16.96
CA ASN A 301 -13.45 -41.48 -15.53
C ASN A 301 -12.29 -40.50 -15.28
N ILE A 302 -12.25 -39.38 -16.01
CA ILE A 302 -11.15 -38.40 -15.96
C ILE A 302 -11.65 -37.10 -15.32
N GLY A 303 -10.89 -36.61 -14.33
CA GLY A 303 -11.01 -35.32 -13.67
C GLY A 303 -9.92 -34.35 -14.15
N ARG A 304 -9.53 -33.37 -13.31
CA ARG A 304 -8.39 -32.49 -13.58
C ARG A 304 -7.11 -33.30 -13.77
N GLY A 305 -6.13 -32.72 -14.47
CA GLY A 305 -4.76 -33.21 -14.53
C GLY A 305 -3.77 -32.07 -14.42
N GLU A 306 -2.63 -32.34 -13.80
CA GLU A 306 -1.48 -31.43 -13.66
C GLU A 306 -0.24 -32.08 -14.27
N ILE A 307 0.64 -31.27 -14.86
CA ILE A 307 1.77 -31.70 -15.67
C ILE A 307 3.08 -31.35 -14.97
N GLY A 308 3.97 -32.33 -14.84
CA GLY A 308 5.35 -32.14 -14.38
C GLY A 308 6.31 -32.69 -15.42
N ILE A 309 7.44 -32.01 -15.66
CA ILE A 309 8.44 -32.42 -16.65
C ILE A 309 9.82 -32.36 -15.99
N GLY A 310 10.57 -33.45 -16.04
CA GLY A 310 11.95 -33.51 -15.58
C GLY A 310 12.91 -32.82 -16.57
N SER A 311 14.10 -32.46 -16.11
CA SER A 311 15.13 -31.81 -16.95
C SER A 311 15.58 -32.67 -18.14
N ASP A 312 15.41 -33.99 -18.04
CA ASP A 312 15.68 -34.98 -19.08
C ASP A 312 14.51 -35.20 -20.07
N GLY A 313 13.39 -34.48 -19.88
CA GLY A 313 12.21 -34.57 -20.72
C GLY A 313 11.24 -35.71 -20.38
N VAL A 314 11.43 -36.40 -19.26
CA VAL A 314 10.43 -37.33 -18.71
C VAL A 314 9.20 -36.54 -18.28
N VAL A 315 8.01 -36.96 -18.74
CA VAL A 315 6.76 -36.26 -18.49
C VAL A 315 5.89 -37.06 -17.53
N TYR A 316 5.40 -36.39 -16.50
CA TYR A 316 4.41 -36.92 -15.56
C TYR A 316 3.09 -36.14 -15.67
N VAL A 317 1.98 -36.87 -15.51
CA VAL A 317 0.65 -36.28 -15.40
C VAL A 317 -0.06 -36.92 -14.21
N SER A 318 -0.26 -36.13 -13.16
CA SER A 318 -1.10 -36.53 -12.02
C SER A 318 -2.55 -36.26 -12.39
N MET A 319 -3.43 -37.26 -12.33
CA MET A 319 -4.82 -37.12 -12.73
C MET A 319 -5.80 -37.49 -11.63
N ALA A 320 -6.83 -36.66 -11.50
CA ALA A 320 -8.04 -36.96 -10.75
C ALA A 320 -9.02 -37.76 -11.62
N SER A 321 -9.99 -38.40 -10.96
CA SER A 321 -11.11 -39.11 -11.56
C SER A 321 -12.30 -38.17 -11.76
N SER A 322 -13.39 -38.63 -12.39
CA SER A 322 -14.58 -37.77 -12.52
C SER A 322 -15.31 -37.50 -11.20
N SER A 323 -14.88 -38.14 -10.11
CA SER A 323 -15.34 -37.93 -8.74
C SER A 323 -14.29 -37.22 -7.89
N ASP A 324 -13.31 -36.56 -8.53
CA ASP A 324 -12.27 -35.74 -7.89
C ASP A 324 -11.39 -36.49 -6.88
N GLN A 325 -11.30 -37.82 -7.05
CA GLN A 325 -10.38 -38.71 -6.32
C GLN A 325 -9.21 -39.12 -7.21
N THR A 326 -8.20 -39.81 -6.66
CA THR A 326 -7.07 -40.34 -7.43
C THR A 326 -7.51 -41.17 -8.63
N ASN A 327 -7.21 -40.71 -9.85
CA ASN A 327 -7.20 -41.59 -11.01
C ASN A 327 -5.84 -42.27 -11.15
N GLY A 328 -4.75 -41.49 -11.05
CA GLY A 328 -3.39 -41.99 -10.88
C GLY A 328 -2.34 -41.12 -11.54
N LEU A 329 -1.08 -41.51 -11.36
CA LEU A 329 0.09 -40.87 -11.96
C LEU A 329 0.46 -41.57 -13.27
N TYR A 330 0.52 -40.82 -14.35
CA TYR A 330 0.90 -41.27 -15.70
C TYR A 330 2.30 -40.75 -16.04
N ARG A 331 3.12 -41.57 -16.70
CA ARG A 331 4.51 -41.25 -17.03
C ARG A 331 4.81 -41.54 -18.49
N SER A 332 5.62 -40.69 -19.11
CA SER A 332 6.18 -40.87 -20.44
C SER A 332 7.71 -40.73 -20.41
N ASN A 333 8.40 -41.70 -21.03
CA ASN A 333 9.86 -41.71 -21.19
C ASN A 333 10.33 -41.16 -22.55
N ASP A 334 9.41 -40.93 -23.48
CA ASP A 334 9.69 -40.67 -24.89
C ASP A 334 9.18 -39.30 -25.33
N GLY A 335 9.08 -38.37 -24.38
CA GLY A 335 8.64 -37.02 -24.66
C GLY A 335 7.16 -36.90 -25.00
N GLY A 336 6.33 -37.66 -24.30
CA GLY A 336 4.89 -37.67 -24.44
C GLY A 336 4.37 -38.30 -25.73
N LEU A 337 5.15 -39.19 -26.37
CA LEU A 337 4.64 -40.01 -27.49
C LEU A 337 3.81 -41.18 -26.96
N THR A 338 4.24 -41.79 -25.85
CA THR A 338 3.50 -42.82 -25.14
C THR A 338 3.52 -42.60 -23.63
N PHE A 339 2.38 -42.81 -22.99
CA PHE A 339 2.18 -42.73 -21.55
C PHE A 339 1.82 -44.10 -20.97
N GLN A 340 2.26 -44.33 -19.74
CA GLN A 340 1.91 -45.50 -18.95
C GLN A 340 1.45 -45.06 -17.57
N LYS A 341 0.37 -45.66 -17.06
CA LYS A 341 -0.01 -45.50 -15.66
C LYS A 341 1.05 -46.18 -14.79
N THR A 342 1.56 -45.46 -13.80
CA THR A 342 2.54 -45.98 -12.83
C THR A 342 1.94 -47.11 -11.97
N ALA A 343 2.81 -47.91 -11.35
CA ALA A 343 2.39 -49.14 -10.67
C ALA A 343 1.71 -48.91 -9.32
N SER A 344 1.95 -47.76 -8.68
CA SER A 344 1.38 -47.44 -7.38
C SER A 344 -0.15 -47.36 -7.42
N THR A 345 -0.78 -47.84 -6.35
CA THR A 345 -2.23 -47.77 -6.12
C THR A 345 -2.60 -46.90 -4.93
N THR A 346 -1.61 -46.22 -4.32
CA THR A 346 -1.81 -45.31 -3.19
C THR A 346 -2.79 -44.20 -3.62
N PRO A 347 -3.93 -44.04 -2.94
CA PRO A 347 -4.79 -42.88 -3.15
C PRO A 347 -4.16 -41.67 -2.46
N TYR A 348 -3.70 -40.70 -3.25
CA TYR A 348 -3.10 -39.46 -2.75
C TYR A 348 -4.01 -38.23 -2.92
N ILE A 349 -4.95 -38.28 -3.87
CA ILE A 349 -6.09 -37.36 -3.99
C ILE A 349 -7.33 -38.04 -3.43
N GLU A 350 -7.98 -37.42 -2.45
CA GLU A 350 -9.11 -38.01 -1.72
C GLU A 350 -10.46 -37.66 -2.35
N ARG A 351 -10.80 -36.36 -2.40
CA ARG A 351 -12.12 -35.84 -2.82
C ARG A 351 -12.09 -34.46 -3.49
N GLN A 352 -10.96 -33.74 -3.43
CA GLN A 352 -10.85 -32.35 -3.87
C GLN A 352 -9.94 -32.17 -5.10
N GLY A 353 -9.68 -33.21 -5.89
CA GLY A 353 -8.80 -33.15 -7.07
C GLY A 353 -9.18 -32.12 -8.16
N TRP A 354 -10.32 -31.45 -8.04
CA TRP A 354 -10.66 -30.27 -8.83
C TRP A 354 -9.98 -28.97 -8.34
N TYR A 355 -9.63 -28.87 -7.06
CA TYR A 355 -9.13 -27.70 -6.31
C TYR A 355 -7.63 -27.80 -5.97
N ASP A 356 -7.22 -28.81 -5.21
CA ASP A 356 -5.89 -28.97 -4.62
C ASP A 356 -5.14 -30.13 -5.29
N MET A 357 -4.36 -29.82 -6.31
CA MET A 357 -3.53 -30.83 -6.95
C MET A 357 -2.33 -30.19 -7.61
N MET A 358 -1.14 -30.78 -7.41
CA MET A 358 0.10 -30.39 -8.05
C MET A 358 0.99 -31.61 -8.32
N VAL A 359 1.89 -31.50 -9.29
CA VAL A 359 2.99 -32.45 -9.51
C VAL A 359 4.27 -31.68 -9.77
N GLY A 360 5.33 -32.04 -9.05
CA GLY A 360 6.67 -31.48 -9.20
C GLY A 360 7.66 -32.62 -9.42
N VAL A 361 8.43 -32.55 -10.51
CA VAL A 361 9.50 -33.52 -10.82
C VAL A 361 10.82 -32.90 -10.40
N ASP A 362 11.63 -33.63 -9.62
CA ASP A 362 12.93 -33.14 -9.20
C ASP A 362 13.81 -32.89 -10.44
N PRO A 363 14.36 -31.68 -10.61
CA PRO A 363 15.13 -31.33 -11.82
C PRO A 363 16.46 -32.06 -11.93
N SER A 364 16.94 -32.70 -10.86
CA SER A 364 18.17 -33.49 -10.82
C SER A 364 17.93 -35.01 -10.94
N ASP A 365 16.71 -35.47 -10.67
CA ASP A 365 16.34 -36.88 -10.65
C ASP A 365 14.86 -37.09 -11.00
N SER A 366 14.58 -37.44 -12.26
CA SER A 366 13.22 -37.67 -12.73
C SER A 366 12.52 -38.88 -12.12
N ASP A 367 13.19 -39.71 -11.33
CA ASP A 367 12.54 -40.79 -10.56
C ASP A 367 11.94 -40.27 -9.25
N ARG A 368 12.41 -39.10 -8.75
CA ARG A 368 11.82 -38.40 -7.62
C ARG A 368 10.72 -37.43 -8.05
N VAL A 369 9.50 -37.68 -7.58
CA VAL A 369 8.32 -36.86 -7.91
C VAL A 369 7.52 -36.56 -6.65
N PHE A 370 7.19 -35.29 -6.47
CA PHE A 370 6.28 -34.78 -5.44
C PHE A 370 4.88 -34.61 -6.02
N LEU A 371 3.88 -34.98 -5.23
CA LEU A 371 2.47 -34.94 -5.58
C LEU A 371 1.75 -34.18 -4.47
N GLY A 372 1.16 -33.03 -4.80
CA GLY A 372 0.33 -32.26 -3.88
C GLY A 372 -1.14 -32.66 -4.01
N ALA A 373 -1.81 -32.76 -2.87
CA ALA A 373 -3.27 -32.80 -2.72
C ALA A 373 -3.63 -32.05 -1.42
N VAL A 374 -4.43 -32.63 -0.53
CA VAL A 374 -4.55 -32.13 0.85
C VAL A 374 -3.20 -32.22 1.55
N ASP A 375 -2.49 -33.34 1.37
CA ASP A 375 -1.13 -33.55 1.87
C ASP A 375 -0.15 -33.68 0.70
N VAL A 376 1.15 -33.61 1.00
CA VAL A 376 2.23 -33.88 0.05
C VAL A 376 2.61 -35.35 0.10
N PHE A 377 2.67 -35.97 -1.07
CA PHE A 377 3.17 -37.32 -1.30
C PHE A 377 4.44 -37.28 -2.14
N ARG A 378 5.27 -38.31 -2.03
CA ARG A 378 6.52 -38.45 -2.78
C ARG A 378 6.73 -39.87 -3.27
N THR A 379 7.41 -40.02 -4.40
CA THR A 379 8.00 -41.26 -4.90
C THR A 379 9.48 -41.02 -5.17
N GLU A 380 10.31 -42.06 -5.03
CA GLU A 380 11.76 -42.08 -5.33
C GLU A 380 12.08 -43.12 -6.42
N ASP A 381 11.06 -43.73 -7.01
CA ASP A 381 11.19 -44.88 -7.92
C ASP A 381 10.19 -44.79 -9.08
N ALA A 382 10.04 -43.56 -9.59
CA ALA A 382 9.23 -43.22 -10.75
C ALA A 382 7.74 -43.59 -10.64
N GLY A 383 7.19 -43.59 -9.43
CA GLY A 383 5.78 -43.89 -9.16
C GLY A 383 5.49 -45.37 -8.90
N THR A 384 6.51 -46.19 -8.64
CA THR A 384 6.29 -47.58 -8.22
C THR A 384 5.76 -47.62 -6.79
N ASN A 385 6.35 -46.83 -5.89
CA ASN A 385 5.90 -46.60 -4.52
C ASN A 385 5.66 -45.10 -4.32
N ILE A 386 4.44 -44.74 -3.88
CA ILE A 386 4.07 -43.37 -3.50
C ILE A 386 3.68 -43.39 -2.03
N GLY A 387 4.28 -42.50 -1.24
CA GLY A 387 4.02 -42.35 0.20
C GLY A 387 3.75 -40.90 0.59
N MET A 388 2.89 -40.69 1.59
CA MET A 388 2.64 -39.39 2.21
C MET A 388 3.88 -38.96 3.00
N ILE A 389 4.32 -37.71 2.84
CA ILE A 389 5.49 -37.13 3.53
C ILE A 389 5.13 -35.95 4.42
N THR A 390 3.96 -35.33 4.25
CA THR A 390 3.45 -34.29 5.14
C THR A 390 2.12 -34.69 5.76
N ARG A 391 1.69 -33.97 6.80
CA ARG A 391 0.37 -34.16 7.39
C ARG A 391 -0.22 -32.84 7.90
N TRP A 392 -1.34 -32.41 7.33
CA TRP A 392 -2.16 -31.28 7.81
C TRP A 392 -2.93 -31.65 9.08
N THR A 393 -2.22 -32.05 10.13
CA THR A 393 -2.83 -32.18 11.46
C THR A 393 -1.86 -31.65 12.50
N PHE A 394 -2.23 -30.53 13.12
CA PHE A 394 -1.60 -30.08 14.35
C PHE A 394 -2.22 -30.86 15.52
N GLN A 395 -1.57 -31.94 15.98
CA GLN A 395 -1.93 -32.60 17.24
C GLN A 395 -0.70 -32.85 18.11
N PRO A 396 -0.60 -32.17 19.27
CA PRO A 396 0.08 -32.76 20.42
C PRO A 396 -0.70 -34.03 20.87
N PRO A 397 -0.06 -35.19 21.14
CA PRO A 397 1.37 -35.40 21.38
C PRO A 397 2.16 -35.90 20.16
N PHE A 398 1.59 -35.94 18.96
CA PHE A 398 2.32 -36.28 17.73
C PHE A 398 2.92 -35.00 17.13
N GLY A 399 3.78 -34.38 17.93
CA GLY A 399 4.65 -33.29 17.52
C GLY A 399 5.67 -33.80 16.51
N ASN A 400 5.28 -33.83 15.24
CA ASN A 400 6.26 -33.70 14.19
C ASN A 400 6.06 -32.37 13.47
N THR A 401 6.55 -31.29 14.08
CA THR A 401 6.71 -29.99 13.39
C THR A 401 7.54 -30.15 12.12
N GLN A 402 8.39 -31.19 12.04
CA GLN A 402 9.23 -31.43 10.87
C GLN A 402 8.42 -31.92 9.66
N THR A 403 7.25 -32.55 9.81
CA THR A 403 6.42 -32.99 8.65
C THR A 403 5.13 -32.20 8.51
N TYR A 404 4.99 -31.10 9.23
CA TYR A 404 3.82 -30.24 9.10
C TYR A 404 3.97 -29.34 7.88
N VAL A 405 2.99 -29.45 6.99
CA VAL A 405 2.70 -28.50 5.91
C VAL A 405 1.20 -28.31 5.93
N HIS A 406 0.72 -27.09 5.71
CA HIS A 406 -0.71 -26.83 5.68
C HIS A 406 -1.39 -27.58 4.52
N ALA A 407 -2.69 -27.83 4.64
CA ALA A 407 -3.47 -28.48 3.59
C ALA A 407 -3.58 -27.64 2.32
N ASP A 408 -4.02 -28.32 1.26
CA ASP A 408 -4.47 -27.79 -0.01
C ASP A 408 -3.31 -27.23 -0.84
N ILE A 409 -2.54 -28.16 -1.43
CA ILE A 409 -1.29 -27.84 -2.13
C ILE A 409 -1.58 -27.25 -3.52
N HIS A 410 -1.07 -26.04 -3.74
CA HIS A 410 -1.29 -25.24 -4.95
C HIS A 410 -0.02 -24.91 -5.74
N GLY A 411 1.16 -25.26 -5.23
CA GLY A 411 2.39 -25.21 -6.00
C GLY A 411 3.53 -25.98 -5.35
N ILE A 412 4.42 -26.47 -6.19
CA ILE A 412 5.66 -27.14 -5.83
C ILE A 412 6.76 -26.49 -6.66
N ALA A 413 7.77 -25.92 -6.00
CA ALA A 413 8.90 -25.29 -6.66
C ALA A 413 10.21 -25.85 -6.09
N PHE A 414 11.21 -26.02 -6.96
CA PHE A 414 12.55 -26.44 -6.56
C PHE A 414 13.46 -25.22 -6.58
N HIS A 415 14.40 -25.16 -5.65
CA HIS A 415 15.44 -24.15 -5.66
C HIS A 415 16.29 -24.31 -6.95
N PRO A 416 16.54 -23.24 -7.73
CA PRO A 416 17.12 -23.36 -9.08
C PRO A 416 18.50 -24.02 -9.14
N GLN A 417 19.26 -23.97 -8.04
CA GLN A 417 20.64 -24.50 -7.93
C GLN A 417 20.77 -25.70 -6.99
N ASP A 418 19.70 -26.09 -6.28
CA ASP A 418 19.72 -27.21 -5.33
C ASP A 418 18.36 -27.89 -5.23
N SER A 419 18.18 -29.01 -5.93
CA SER A 419 16.94 -29.78 -5.93
C SER A 419 16.57 -30.40 -4.58
N ASN A 420 17.48 -30.46 -3.59
CA ASN A 420 17.13 -30.88 -2.24
C ASN A 420 16.31 -29.81 -1.50
N THR A 421 16.41 -28.56 -1.95
CA THR A 421 15.61 -27.47 -1.43
C THR A 421 14.30 -27.35 -2.22
N VAL A 422 13.18 -27.62 -1.55
CA VAL A 422 11.83 -27.68 -2.15
C VAL A 422 10.90 -26.75 -1.39
N PHE A 423 10.07 -26.01 -2.13
CA PHE A 423 9.07 -25.10 -1.62
C PHE A 423 7.68 -25.59 -1.96
N ILE A 424 6.77 -25.43 -1.00
CA ILE A 424 5.34 -25.75 -1.14
C ILE A 424 4.53 -24.50 -0.84
N VAL A 425 3.64 -24.14 -1.77
CA VAL A 425 2.60 -23.13 -1.54
C VAL A 425 1.24 -23.79 -1.45
N CYS A 426 0.43 -23.31 -0.52
CA CYS A 426 -0.85 -23.90 -0.13
C CYS A 426 -1.77 -22.87 0.53
N ASP A 427 -2.91 -23.32 1.05
CA ASP A 427 -3.89 -22.43 1.68
C ASP A 427 -3.41 -21.82 3.01
N GLY A 428 -2.34 -22.37 3.60
CA GLY A 428 -1.69 -21.86 4.80
C GLY A 428 -0.36 -21.14 4.58
N GLY A 429 0.02 -20.85 3.35
CA GLY A 429 1.18 -20.02 3.01
C GLY A 429 2.34 -20.80 2.39
N LEU A 430 3.58 -20.44 2.76
CA LEU A 430 4.81 -20.97 2.17
C LEU A 430 5.57 -21.87 3.15
N PHE A 431 5.99 -23.05 2.68
CA PHE A 431 6.81 -23.99 3.43
C PHE A 431 8.06 -24.36 2.63
N LYS A 432 9.20 -24.49 3.31
CA LYS A 432 10.51 -24.85 2.74
C LYS A 432 11.03 -26.12 3.39
N SER A 433 11.55 -27.01 2.56
CA SER A 433 12.40 -28.13 2.94
C SER A 433 13.79 -27.90 2.38
N THR A 434 14.83 -28.36 3.08
CA THR A 434 16.23 -28.34 2.60
C THR A 434 16.84 -29.75 2.48
N ASP A 435 16.03 -30.80 2.68
CA ASP A 435 16.43 -32.20 2.72
C ASP A 435 15.47 -33.10 1.89
N SER A 436 15.05 -32.59 0.72
CA SER A 436 14.17 -33.30 -0.23
C SER A 436 12.80 -33.70 0.33
N GLY A 437 12.27 -32.92 1.27
CA GLY A 437 10.92 -33.04 1.82
C GLY A 437 10.81 -33.92 3.06
N ASP A 438 11.94 -34.28 3.68
CA ASP A 438 11.96 -35.05 4.91
C ASP A 438 11.63 -34.15 6.13
N THR A 439 12.06 -32.89 6.11
CA THR A 439 11.70 -31.87 7.11
C THR A 439 11.27 -30.53 6.49
N TRP A 440 10.32 -29.86 7.15
CA TRP A 440 9.64 -28.66 6.65
C TRP A 440 9.68 -27.52 7.68
N THR A 441 9.83 -26.30 7.17
CA THR A 441 9.78 -25.06 7.96
C THR A 441 8.80 -24.11 7.28
N SER A 442 7.90 -23.50 8.06
CA SER A 442 7.03 -22.43 7.57
C SER A 442 7.85 -21.14 7.37
N LEU A 443 7.61 -20.45 6.26
CA LEU A 443 8.21 -19.16 5.94
C LEU A 443 7.19 -18.01 6.02
N ASN A 444 6.13 -18.18 6.80
CA ASN A 444 5.01 -17.23 6.85
C ASN A 444 5.29 -15.93 7.62
N ASN A 445 6.50 -15.71 8.15
CA ASN A 445 6.84 -14.64 9.10
C ASN A 445 6.31 -13.24 8.67
N ASP A 446 5.18 -12.80 9.23
CA ASP A 446 4.46 -11.57 8.85
C ASP A 446 3.97 -11.51 7.39
N LEU A 447 3.86 -12.65 6.71
CA LEU A 447 3.20 -12.80 5.43
C LEU A 447 1.68 -12.71 5.61
N ARG A 448 1.15 -11.49 5.58
CA ARG A 448 -0.24 -11.18 5.97
C ARG A 448 -1.21 -11.35 4.80
N ILE A 449 -1.41 -12.60 4.35
CA ILE A 449 -2.37 -12.94 3.27
C ILE A 449 -3.67 -13.56 3.85
N ALA A 450 -3.76 -13.74 5.17
CA ALA A 450 -4.91 -14.36 5.82
C ALA A 450 -6.25 -13.71 5.44
N GLN A 451 -7.22 -14.56 5.12
CA GLN A 451 -8.54 -14.21 4.61
C GLN A 451 -9.58 -14.36 5.73
N TYR A 452 -9.86 -13.28 6.48
CA TYR A 452 -10.84 -13.35 7.56
C TYR A 452 -12.28 -13.44 7.03
N TYR A 453 -13.19 -13.92 7.86
CA TYR A 453 -14.65 -13.81 7.67
C TYR A 453 -15.32 -12.94 8.72
N GLY A 454 -14.68 -12.81 9.88
CA GLY A 454 -15.13 -11.94 10.95
C GLY A 454 -14.22 -12.00 12.17
N ILE A 455 -14.38 -11.03 13.06
CA ILE A 455 -13.58 -10.86 14.28
C ILE A 455 -14.45 -10.54 15.50
N ALA A 456 -13.91 -10.79 16.68
CA ALA A 456 -14.38 -10.21 17.94
C ALA A 456 -13.18 -9.81 18.81
N THR A 457 -13.42 -8.85 19.69
CA THR A 457 -12.35 -8.13 20.40
C THR A 457 -12.53 -8.25 21.91
N HIS A 458 -11.41 -8.35 22.61
CA HIS A 458 -11.39 -8.27 24.06
C HIS A 458 -11.52 -6.79 24.49
N PRO A 459 -12.26 -6.46 25.56
CA PRO A 459 -12.57 -5.08 25.94
C PRO A 459 -11.36 -4.23 26.36
N ASP A 460 -10.21 -4.83 26.68
CA ASP A 460 -8.98 -4.08 26.96
C ASP A 460 -8.31 -3.48 25.71
N GLY A 461 -8.72 -3.91 24.50
CA GLY A 461 -8.12 -3.45 23.24
C GLY A 461 -6.87 -4.22 22.82
N GLU A 462 -6.47 -5.27 23.55
CA GLU A 462 -5.25 -6.05 23.33
C GLU A 462 -5.50 -7.50 22.88
N GLY A 463 -6.75 -7.95 22.89
CA GLY A 463 -7.15 -9.27 22.42
C GLY A 463 -8.05 -9.23 21.20
N VAL A 464 -7.79 -10.12 20.24
CA VAL A 464 -8.67 -10.32 19.07
C VAL A 464 -8.74 -11.79 18.70
N ILE A 465 -9.93 -12.22 18.29
CA ILE A 465 -10.18 -13.53 17.68
C ILE A 465 -10.79 -13.32 16.32
N GLY A 466 -10.60 -14.27 15.42
CA GLY A 466 -11.29 -14.23 14.13
C GLY A 466 -11.32 -15.57 13.44
N GLY A 467 -12.36 -15.77 12.65
CA GLY A 467 -12.47 -16.90 11.74
C GLY A 467 -11.86 -16.58 10.40
N THR A 468 -11.17 -17.55 9.81
CA THR A 468 -10.49 -17.40 8.51
C THR A 468 -10.85 -18.52 7.55
N GLN A 469 -10.66 -18.25 6.27
CA GLN A 469 -10.73 -19.24 5.21
C GLN A 469 -9.59 -20.26 5.38
N ASP A 470 -9.92 -21.54 5.49
CA ASP A 470 -9.04 -22.72 5.52
C ASP A 470 -7.95 -22.75 6.63
N ASN A 471 -7.72 -21.64 7.35
CA ASN A 471 -6.69 -21.46 8.38
C ASN A 471 -7.26 -21.48 9.82
N GLY A 472 -8.55 -21.82 9.95
CA GLY A 472 -9.22 -22.02 11.23
C GLY A 472 -9.72 -20.73 11.87
N SER A 473 -10.02 -20.86 13.16
CA SER A 473 -10.24 -19.72 14.04
C SER A 473 -8.94 -19.38 14.74
N HIS A 474 -8.51 -18.14 14.60
CA HIS A 474 -7.34 -17.58 15.24
C HIS A 474 -7.70 -16.93 16.59
N TYR A 475 -6.73 -16.96 17.50
CA TYR A 475 -6.76 -16.32 18.80
C TYR A 475 -5.45 -15.59 19.05
N PHE A 476 -5.52 -14.31 19.39
CA PHE A 476 -4.38 -13.45 19.71
C PHE A 476 -4.44 -12.88 21.12
N PHE A 477 -3.28 -12.91 21.79
CA PHE A 477 -3.06 -12.20 23.04
C PHE A 477 -1.56 -11.87 23.23
N GLY A 478 -1.18 -10.60 23.04
CA GLY A 478 0.08 -10.01 23.50
C GLY A 478 1.36 -10.16 22.64
N ASN A 479 1.50 -11.15 21.76
CA ASN A 479 2.69 -11.30 20.89
C ASN A 479 2.32 -11.44 19.41
N ARG A 480 2.51 -10.38 18.62
CA ARG A 480 2.04 -10.30 17.22
C ARG A 480 2.61 -11.37 16.30
N ALA A 481 3.81 -11.86 16.62
CA ALA A 481 4.46 -12.94 15.86
C ALA A 481 3.81 -14.31 16.11
N ILE A 482 3.00 -14.47 17.17
CA ILE A 482 2.44 -15.76 17.57
C ILE A 482 0.93 -15.65 17.75
N TRP A 483 0.20 -16.23 16.80
CA TRP A 483 -1.22 -16.45 16.87
C TRP A 483 -1.51 -17.93 17.08
N TYR A 484 -2.63 -18.24 17.70
CA TYR A 484 -3.04 -19.60 18.02
C TYR A 484 -4.25 -20.01 17.21
N GLU A 485 -4.22 -21.21 16.64
CA GLU A 485 -5.42 -21.89 16.13
C GLU A 485 -6.08 -22.62 17.29
N TRP A 486 -7.38 -22.38 17.51
CA TRP A 486 -8.16 -23.10 18.52
C TRP A 486 -9.24 -24.01 17.94
N PHE A 487 -9.59 -23.78 16.67
CA PHE A 487 -10.43 -24.66 15.88
C PHE A 487 -9.93 -24.63 14.43
N GLY A 488 -9.81 -25.80 13.79
CA GLY A 488 -9.22 -25.94 12.44
C GLY A 488 -10.27 -26.09 11.34
N GLY A 489 -9.81 -26.09 10.08
CA GLY A 489 -10.68 -26.00 8.90
C GLY A 489 -11.04 -24.54 8.62
N ASP A 490 -12.26 -24.24 8.19
CA ASP A 490 -12.76 -22.86 8.14
C ASP A 490 -13.26 -22.38 9.52
N GLY A 491 -12.85 -21.18 9.93
CA GLY A 491 -13.40 -20.49 11.10
C GLY A 491 -14.40 -19.41 10.69
N GLY A 492 -15.55 -19.28 11.35
CA GLY A 492 -16.60 -18.31 11.00
C GLY A 492 -16.70 -17.08 11.92
N PHE A 493 -17.92 -16.60 12.17
CA PHE A 493 -18.16 -15.52 13.12
C PHE A 493 -17.64 -15.90 14.50
N CYS A 494 -17.24 -14.88 15.24
CA CYS A 494 -16.71 -15.00 16.58
C CYS A 494 -17.41 -13.99 17.50
N ALA A 495 -17.46 -14.29 18.80
CA ALA A 495 -17.88 -13.34 19.82
C ALA A 495 -17.03 -13.48 21.07
N TRP A 496 -16.75 -12.35 21.71
CA TRP A 496 -16.07 -12.28 22.99
C TRP A 496 -17.01 -11.61 24.00
N ASP A 497 -17.27 -12.28 25.11
CA ASP A 497 -18.14 -11.76 26.16
C ASP A 497 -17.48 -10.53 26.82
N GLN A 498 -18.17 -9.39 26.73
CA GLN A 498 -17.66 -8.09 27.21
C GLN A 498 -17.81 -7.92 28.72
N GLN A 499 -18.61 -8.74 29.40
CA GLN A 499 -18.83 -8.67 30.85
C GLN A 499 -18.10 -9.79 31.63
N ASP A 500 -17.71 -10.88 30.97
CA ASP A 500 -16.83 -11.93 31.52
C ASP A 500 -15.91 -12.48 30.42
N THR A 501 -14.71 -11.91 30.34
CA THR A 501 -13.79 -12.13 29.21
C THR A 501 -13.19 -13.53 29.14
N ASN A 502 -13.49 -14.40 30.11
CA ASN A 502 -13.15 -15.82 30.03
C ASN A 502 -13.99 -16.55 28.97
N TYR A 503 -15.14 -16.00 28.59
CA TYR A 503 -16.07 -16.61 27.67
C TYR A 503 -15.88 -16.13 26.23
N ILE A 504 -15.57 -17.08 25.36
CA ILE A 504 -15.27 -16.84 23.94
C ILE A 504 -16.02 -17.86 23.09
N TYR A 505 -16.53 -17.43 21.94
CA TYR A 505 -17.35 -18.24 21.06
C TYR A 505 -16.92 -18.09 19.60
N GLY A 506 -17.06 -19.18 18.85
CA GLY A 506 -16.79 -19.24 17.41
C GLY A 506 -17.78 -20.13 16.70
N SER A 507 -17.81 -20.02 15.36
CA SER A 507 -18.59 -20.92 14.50
C SER A 507 -17.74 -21.60 13.45
N THR A 508 -18.26 -22.68 12.88
CA THR A 508 -17.75 -23.37 11.68
C THR A 508 -18.74 -23.20 10.53
N PRO A 509 -18.37 -23.57 9.30
CA PRO A 509 -19.31 -23.63 8.19
C PRO A 509 -20.62 -24.37 8.50
N GLY A 510 -21.72 -23.84 7.96
CA GLY A 510 -23.04 -24.47 8.09
C GLY A 510 -23.67 -24.35 9.49
N GLY A 511 -23.14 -23.47 10.34
CA GLY A 511 -23.75 -23.10 11.62
C GLY A 511 -23.39 -24.01 12.81
N GLY A 512 -22.28 -24.73 12.74
CA GLY A 512 -21.69 -25.33 13.93
C GLY A 512 -21.16 -24.24 14.86
N MET A 513 -21.39 -24.35 16.17
CA MET A 513 -20.93 -23.37 17.16
C MET A 513 -20.18 -24.04 18.30
N PHE A 514 -19.16 -23.36 18.79
CA PHE A 514 -18.35 -23.77 19.92
C PHE A 514 -18.04 -22.58 20.82
N GLY A 515 -17.69 -22.86 22.06
CA GLY A 515 -17.24 -21.84 23.00
C GLY A 515 -16.43 -22.41 24.13
N THR A 516 -15.73 -21.53 24.83
CA THR A 516 -14.90 -21.84 25.98
C THR A 516 -15.20 -20.86 27.11
N SER A 517 -14.80 -21.24 28.33
CA SER A 517 -14.88 -20.43 29.55
C SER A 517 -13.53 -20.27 30.24
N ASN A 518 -12.45 -20.75 29.62
CA ASN A 518 -11.11 -20.75 30.17
C ASN A 518 -10.11 -21.02 29.03
N GLU A 519 -9.94 -20.02 28.17
CA GLU A 519 -9.05 -20.04 26.98
C GLU A 519 -9.42 -21.08 25.90
N PRO A 520 -8.89 -20.93 24.67
CA PRO A 520 -8.99 -21.90 23.58
C PRO A 520 -9.01 -23.41 23.90
N ALA A 521 -8.24 -23.86 24.89
CA ALA A 521 -7.99 -25.27 25.14
C ALA A 521 -9.21 -26.06 25.65
N ASP A 522 -10.18 -25.38 26.25
CA ASP A 522 -11.40 -25.98 26.81
C ASP A 522 -12.63 -25.80 25.90
N ALA A 523 -12.41 -25.46 24.62
CA ALA A 523 -13.49 -25.25 23.65
C ALA A 523 -14.38 -26.49 23.51
N ALA A 524 -15.69 -26.27 23.58
CA ALA A 524 -16.71 -27.30 23.47
C ALA A 524 -17.84 -26.86 22.53
N SER A 525 -18.50 -27.82 21.88
CA SER A 525 -19.69 -27.53 21.08
C SER A 525 -20.82 -26.97 21.95
N LEU A 526 -21.55 -25.97 21.43
CA LEU A 526 -22.70 -25.37 22.11
C LEU A 526 -24.01 -26.16 21.93
N ASN A 527 -23.97 -27.32 21.26
CA ASN A 527 -25.14 -28.13 20.92
C ASN A 527 -26.29 -27.33 20.25
N PHE A 528 -25.92 -26.34 19.44
CA PHE A 528 -26.88 -25.48 18.75
C PHE A 528 -27.76 -26.29 17.78
N PRO A 529 -29.09 -26.32 17.96
CA PRO A 529 -29.99 -27.15 17.13
C PRO A 529 -30.37 -26.50 15.80
N GLY A 530 -30.02 -25.22 15.59
CA GLY A 530 -30.60 -24.35 14.58
C GLY A 530 -29.82 -24.20 13.26
N GLY A 531 -28.92 -25.13 12.91
CA GLY A 531 -28.06 -25.01 11.72
C GLY A 531 -28.79 -25.04 10.36
N ALA A 532 -30.06 -25.45 10.32
CA ALA A 532 -30.83 -25.49 9.08
C ALA A 532 -31.00 -24.08 8.48
N GLY A 533 -30.57 -23.92 7.22
CA GLY A 533 -30.59 -22.63 6.52
C GLY A 533 -29.56 -21.63 7.03
N ALA A 534 -28.60 -22.04 7.86
CA ALA A 534 -27.44 -21.22 8.19
C ALA A 534 -26.65 -20.89 6.92
N LEU A 535 -26.09 -19.67 6.88
CA LEU A 535 -25.12 -19.29 5.87
C LEU A 535 -23.82 -20.07 6.06
N PHE A 536 -22.96 -20.06 5.03
CA PHE A 536 -21.60 -20.60 5.13
C PHE A 536 -20.91 -20.01 6.37
N ILE A 537 -20.90 -18.69 6.53
CA ILE A 537 -20.49 -18.02 7.77
C ILE A 537 -21.73 -17.48 8.50
N GLN A 538 -22.05 -18.10 9.63
CA GLN A 538 -23.28 -17.87 10.38
C GLN A 538 -23.16 -16.68 11.34
N PRO A 539 -23.99 -15.62 11.25
CA PRO A 539 -23.93 -14.49 12.16
C PRO A 539 -24.51 -14.82 13.54
N PHE A 540 -23.84 -14.35 14.58
CA PHE A 540 -24.35 -14.32 15.95
C PHE A 540 -23.73 -13.18 16.73
N GLU A 541 -24.42 -12.72 17.78
CA GLU A 541 -23.93 -11.65 18.66
C GLU A 541 -24.39 -11.90 20.10
N ILE A 542 -23.50 -11.60 21.06
CA ILE A 542 -23.80 -11.57 22.50
C ILE A 542 -24.50 -10.25 22.83
N ASP A 543 -25.46 -10.29 23.75
CA ASP A 543 -26.11 -9.08 24.23
C ASP A 543 -25.11 -8.21 25.02
N PRO A 544 -24.84 -6.96 24.60
CA PRO A 544 -23.96 -6.05 25.36
C PRO A 544 -24.51 -5.69 26.74
N ASN A 545 -25.78 -5.99 27.03
CA ASN A 545 -26.42 -5.76 28.33
C ASN A 545 -26.37 -6.99 29.27
N ASP A 546 -26.16 -8.21 28.74
CA ASP A 546 -26.09 -9.45 29.53
C ASP A 546 -25.39 -10.58 28.75
N GLY A 547 -24.15 -10.91 29.14
CA GLY A 547 -23.34 -11.95 28.49
C GLY A 547 -23.88 -13.39 28.58
N ASN A 548 -25.00 -13.64 29.28
CA ASN A 548 -25.71 -14.92 29.16
C ASN A 548 -26.63 -14.98 27.94
N ARG A 549 -26.84 -13.89 27.23
CA ARG A 549 -27.79 -13.81 26.12
C ARG A 549 -27.06 -13.74 24.79
N MET A 550 -27.55 -14.50 23.82
CA MET A 550 -27.03 -14.47 22.45
C MET A 550 -28.16 -14.62 21.44
N LEU A 551 -28.02 -13.90 20.33
CA LEU A 551 -28.86 -14.00 19.14
C LEU A 551 -28.05 -14.71 18.05
N VAL A 552 -28.64 -15.70 17.39
CA VAL A 552 -28.00 -16.49 16.33
C VAL A 552 -28.92 -16.52 15.11
N GLY A 553 -28.36 -16.21 13.95
CA GLY A 553 -29.07 -16.23 12.68
C GLY A 553 -28.90 -17.55 11.93
N SER A 554 -29.97 -18.12 11.39
CA SER A 554 -29.91 -19.21 10.40
C SER A 554 -31.04 -19.05 9.38
N GLY A 555 -31.70 -20.12 8.94
CA GLY A 555 -33.02 -19.99 8.30
C GLY A 555 -34.10 -19.48 9.27
N SER A 556 -33.78 -19.41 10.56
CA SER A 556 -34.61 -18.84 11.62
C SER A 556 -33.76 -17.99 12.56
N ILE A 557 -34.43 -17.25 13.44
CA ILE A 557 -33.80 -16.49 14.52
C ILE A 557 -33.80 -17.38 15.76
N TRP A 558 -32.63 -17.52 16.38
CA TRP A 558 -32.46 -18.28 17.61
C TRP A 558 -31.92 -17.41 18.73
N TYR A 559 -32.36 -17.69 19.94
CA TYR A 559 -32.04 -16.90 21.12
C TYR A 559 -31.77 -17.83 22.31
N THR A 560 -30.79 -17.47 23.13
CA THR A 560 -30.51 -18.11 24.42
C THR A 560 -30.39 -17.06 25.52
N GLU A 561 -30.63 -17.47 26.77
CA GLU A 561 -30.51 -16.65 27.99
C GLU A 561 -29.57 -17.27 29.04
N ASN A 562 -28.88 -18.36 28.68
CA ASN A 562 -27.95 -19.07 29.56
C ASN A 562 -26.68 -19.51 28.82
N LEU A 563 -26.19 -18.66 27.90
CA LEU A 563 -25.04 -18.91 27.01
C LEU A 563 -23.81 -19.43 27.75
N ARG A 564 -23.47 -18.86 28.92
CA ARG A 564 -22.29 -19.24 29.73
C ARG A 564 -22.33 -20.67 30.26
N GLN A 565 -23.44 -21.39 30.10
CA GLN A 565 -23.52 -22.83 30.37
C GLN A 565 -22.92 -23.69 29.24
N LEU A 566 -22.43 -23.08 28.15
CA LEU A 566 -21.77 -23.73 27.02
C LEU A 566 -22.63 -24.88 26.45
N THR A 567 -22.18 -26.13 26.62
CA THR A 567 -22.92 -27.35 26.24
C THR A 567 -24.33 -27.45 26.83
N GLY A 568 -24.61 -26.76 27.94
CA GLY A 568 -25.92 -26.68 28.60
C GLY A 568 -26.77 -25.47 28.20
N ALA A 569 -26.33 -24.66 27.22
CA ALA A 569 -27.12 -23.55 26.70
C ALA A 569 -28.43 -24.05 26.09
N ASN A 570 -29.53 -23.36 26.41
CA ASN A 570 -30.86 -23.65 25.89
C ASN A 570 -31.22 -22.67 24.78
N TRP A 571 -31.67 -23.21 23.65
CA TRP A 571 -31.91 -22.44 22.44
C TRP A 571 -33.41 -22.38 22.12
N THR A 572 -33.92 -21.16 21.95
CA THR A 572 -35.32 -20.88 21.58
C THR A 572 -35.36 -20.35 20.15
N ASN A 573 -36.16 -20.97 19.28
CA ASN A 573 -36.47 -20.39 17.98
C ASN A 573 -37.53 -19.29 18.18
N THR A 574 -37.20 -18.06 17.77
CA THR A 574 -38.06 -16.88 17.96
C THR A 574 -38.77 -16.43 16.69
N GLY A 575 -38.63 -17.15 15.57
CA GLY A 575 -39.28 -16.85 14.31
C GLY A 575 -38.33 -16.86 13.11
N ALA A 576 -38.81 -16.36 11.97
CA ALA A 576 -38.03 -16.19 10.74
C ALA A 576 -38.57 -14.99 9.96
N ILE A 577 -37.73 -14.36 9.14
CA ILE A 577 -38.08 -13.14 8.38
C ILE A 577 -38.05 -13.35 6.86
N GLY A 578 -37.78 -14.58 6.40
CA GLY A 578 -37.58 -14.90 5.00
C GLY A 578 -36.14 -14.66 4.53
N GLY A 579 -35.57 -15.64 3.84
CA GLY A 579 -34.12 -15.69 3.56
C GLY A 579 -33.32 -16.16 4.77
N SER A 580 -32.06 -16.54 4.55
CA SER A 580 -31.11 -16.84 5.64
C SER A 580 -30.67 -15.56 6.33
N ILE A 581 -30.67 -15.54 7.66
CA ILE A 581 -30.22 -14.39 8.45
C ILE A 581 -28.73 -14.15 8.20
N SER A 582 -28.40 -12.92 7.83
CA SER A 582 -27.06 -12.42 7.50
C SER A 582 -26.54 -11.38 8.50
N ALA A 583 -27.42 -10.76 9.28
CA ALA A 583 -27.05 -9.77 10.29
C ALA A 583 -27.90 -9.93 11.55
N THR A 584 -27.26 -9.78 12.71
CA THR A 584 -27.89 -9.83 14.04
C THR A 584 -27.31 -8.71 14.89
N ARG A 585 -28.14 -7.89 15.56
CA ARG A 585 -27.65 -6.84 16.45
C ARG A 585 -28.59 -6.59 17.62
N PHE A 586 -28.05 -6.49 18.82
CA PHE A 586 -28.76 -6.01 20.01
C PHE A 586 -28.66 -4.48 20.10
N SER A 587 -29.65 -3.87 20.74
CA SER A 587 -29.50 -2.49 21.21
C SER A 587 -28.43 -2.44 22.32
N PRO A 588 -27.56 -1.41 22.33
CA PRO A 588 -26.60 -1.19 23.41
C PRO A 588 -27.23 -0.66 24.71
N HIS A 589 -28.52 -0.29 24.71
CA HIS A 589 -29.20 0.34 25.85
C HIS A 589 -30.34 -0.49 26.45
N ASP A 590 -30.93 -1.39 25.67
CA ASP A 590 -32.03 -2.24 26.11
C ASP A 590 -31.96 -3.62 25.42
N GLY A 591 -31.59 -4.64 26.20
CA GLY A 591 -31.49 -6.00 25.70
C GLY A 591 -32.83 -6.62 25.27
N SER A 592 -34.00 -6.00 25.50
CA SER A 592 -35.25 -6.47 24.90
C SER A 592 -35.40 -6.02 23.43
N ILE A 593 -34.57 -5.07 22.99
CA ILE A 593 -34.57 -4.52 21.64
C ILE A 593 -33.45 -5.16 20.81
N ALA A 594 -33.80 -5.69 19.65
CA ALA A 594 -32.85 -6.25 18.69
C ALA A 594 -33.35 -6.11 17.26
N MET A 595 -32.44 -6.22 16.30
CA MET A 595 -32.73 -6.27 14.88
C MET A 595 -32.01 -7.44 14.20
N VAL A 596 -32.65 -7.99 13.18
CA VAL A 596 -32.08 -9.03 12.31
C VAL A 596 -32.31 -8.71 10.84
N GLY A 597 -31.33 -9.04 10.00
CA GLY A 597 -31.34 -8.86 8.56
C GLY A 597 -31.08 -10.17 7.81
N SER A 598 -31.53 -10.29 6.55
CA SER A 598 -31.31 -11.48 5.72
C SER A 598 -30.70 -11.20 4.34
N ILE A 599 -30.21 -12.26 3.69
CA ILE A 599 -29.75 -12.29 2.29
C ILE A 599 -30.87 -12.11 1.24
N SER A 600 -31.99 -11.51 1.65
CA SER A 600 -33.13 -11.24 0.78
C SER A 600 -33.66 -9.83 1.01
N GLY A 601 -32.84 -8.96 1.60
CA GLY A 601 -33.17 -7.57 1.90
C GLY A 601 -34.16 -7.39 3.06
N ASN A 602 -34.60 -8.45 3.73
CA ASN A 602 -35.54 -8.34 4.84
C ASN A 602 -34.82 -7.87 6.11
N LEU A 603 -35.43 -6.93 6.82
CA LEU A 603 -35.01 -6.42 8.12
C LEU A 603 -36.20 -6.47 9.08
N SER A 604 -36.00 -6.97 10.29
CA SER A 604 -37.03 -6.98 11.33
C SER A 604 -36.49 -6.56 12.67
N ARG A 605 -37.34 -5.88 13.44
CA ARG A 605 -37.06 -5.38 14.78
C ARG A 605 -37.97 -6.05 15.80
N THR A 606 -37.45 -6.27 17.00
CA THR A 606 -38.23 -6.64 18.19
C THR A 606 -37.94 -5.65 19.32
N THR A 607 -38.88 -5.52 20.26
CA THR A 607 -38.73 -4.72 21.49
C THR A 607 -39.08 -5.52 22.74
N ASP A 608 -39.35 -6.81 22.61
CA ASP A 608 -39.77 -7.70 23.68
C ASP A 608 -39.05 -9.06 23.62
N LEU A 609 -37.80 -9.04 23.13
CA LEU A 609 -36.93 -10.22 23.06
C LEU A 609 -36.73 -10.83 24.45
N GLY A 610 -36.84 -12.16 24.54
CA GLY A 610 -36.80 -12.93 25.78
C GLY A 610 -38.16 -13.08 26.48
N THR A 611 -39.18 -12.27 26.14
CA THR A 611 -40.52 -12.36 26.74
C THR A 611 -41.60 -12.67 25.71
N GLY A 612 -41.85 -11.76 24.78
CA GLY A 612 -42.85 -11.89 23.72
C GLY A 612 -42.25 -12.38 22.39
N ASN A 613 -41.01 -12.01 22.09
CA ASN A 613 -40.28 -12.36 20.87
C ASN A 613 -41.04 -11.98 19.58
N ASN A 614 -41.72 -10.84 19.59
CA ASN A 614 -42.48 -10.35 18.45
C ASN A 614 -41.55 -9.60 17.49
N TRP A 615 -41.42 -10.12 16.26
CA TRP A 615 -40.62 -9.51 15.19
C TRP A 615 -41.51 -8.76 14.20
N THR A 616 -41.21 -7.48 13.99
CA THR A 616 -41.93 -6.59 13.06
C THR A 616 -40.99 -6.20 11.92
N SER A 617 -41.46 -6.32 10.68
CA SER A 617 -40.68 -5.89 9.51
C SER A 617 -40.52 -4.38 9.49
N VAL A 618 -39.29 -3.93 9.21
CA VAL A 618 -38.87 -2.52 9.15
C VAL A 618 -37.99 -2.30 7.91
N ASN A 619 -38.32 -2.98 6.81
CA ASN A 619 -37.56 -2.92 5.56
C ASN A 619 -37.52 -1.47 5.02
N GLY A 620 -36.34 -1.05 4.54
CA GLY A 620 -36.20 0.17 3.75
C GLY A 620 -36.30 -0.10 2.24
N PRO A 621 -36.10 0.93 1.41
CA PRO A 621 -36.29 0.87 -0.04
C PRO A 621 -35.09 0.27 -0.80
N TRP A 622 -34.19 -0.44 -0.11
CA TRP A 622 -33.00 -1.04 -0.70
C TRP A 622 -33.30 -2.34 -1.47
N ASN A 623 -32.38 -2.69 -2.36
CA ASN A 623 -32.25 -4.03 -2.94
C ASN A 623 -30.89 -4.60 -2.55
N GLY A 624 -30.81 -5.91 -2.32
CA GLY A 624 -29.59 -6.60 -1.93
C GLY A 624 -29.63 -7.17 -0.50
N ASP A 625 -28.51 -7.73 -0.07
CA ASP A 625 -28.37 -8.42 1.21
C ASP A 625 -28.17 -7.41 2.35
N VAL A 626 -28.91 -7.56 3.46
CA VAL A 626 -28.63 -6.80 4.69
C VAL A 626 -27.42 -7.45 5.37
N LEU A 627 -26.22 -6.89 5.19
CA LEU A 627 -25.00 -7.46 5.80
C LEU A 627 -24.74 -6.94 7.20
N TRP A 628 -25.14 -5.71 7.49
CA TRP A 628 -24.78 -5.09 8.75
C TRP A 628 -25.89 -4.19 9.29
N ILE A 629 -25.98 -4.20 10.62
CA ILE A 629 -26.90 -3.36 11.39
C ILE A 629 -26.07 -2.76 12.52
N GLU A 630 -26.15 -1.45 12.72
CA GLU A 630 -25.46 -0.73 13.79
C GLU A 630 -26.44 0.22 14.48
N PHE A 631 -26.64 0.03 15.79
CA PHE A 631 -27.38 1.01 16.59
C PHE A 631 -26.46 2.18 16.95
N ASP A 632 -26.99 3.40 16.93
CA ASP A 632 -26.26 4.55 17.43
C ASP A 632 -26.13 4.46 18.97
N PRO A 633 -24.92 4.33 19.53
CA PRO A 633 -24.73 4.24 20.97
C PRO A 633 -25.08 5.53 21.71
N PHE A 634 -25.21 6.68 21.03
CA PHE A 634 -25.60 7.94 21.65
C PHE A 634 -27.13 8.13 21.72
N ASP A 635 -27.91 7.38 20.93
CA ASP A 635 -29.36 7.39 21.03
C ASP A 635 -29.87 6.36 22.05
N THR A 636 -30.07 6.83 23.28
CA THR A 636 -30.64 6.03 24.38
C THR A 636 -32.03 5.44 24.08
N THR A 637 -32.75 5.92 23.06
CA THR A 637 -34.05 5.35 22.65
C THR A 637 -33.92 4.16 21.69
N SER A 638 -32.72 3.88 21.19
CA SER A 638 -32.45 2.80 20.22
C SER A 638 -33.33 2.88 18.95
N ASN A 639 -33.55 4.11 18.48
CA ASN A 639 -34.31 4.38 17.26
C ASN A 639 -33.42 4.80 16.10
N THR A 640 -32.24 5.35 16.39
CA THR A 640 -31.22 5.65 15.39
C THR A 640 -30.43 4.38 15.06
N VAL A 641 -30.55 3.93 13.81
CA VAL A 641 -29.92 2.70 13.31
C VAL A 641 -29.37 2.92 11.91
N TYR A 642 -28.20 2.37 11.65
CA TYR A 642 -27.53 2.34 10.36
C TYR A 642 -27.54 0.92 9.79
N VAL A 643 -27.71 0.82 8.47
CA VAL A 643 -27.72 -0.46 7.75
C VAL A 643 -26.80 -0.38 6.54
N ALA A 644 -25.93 -1.39 6.39
CA ALA A 644 -25.09 -1.56 5.20
C ALA A 644 -25.60 -2.74 4.35
N ILE A 645 -25.64 -2.52 3.04
CA ILE A 645 -26.19 -3.45 2.06
C ILE A 645 -25.06 -3.96 1.15
N ALA A 646 -24.99 -5.28 0.95
CA ALA A 646 -24.11 -5.85 -0.08
C ALA A 646 -24.88 -6.20 -1.34
N ASP A 647 -24.62 -5.38 -2.35
CA ASP A 647 -24.88 -5.61 -3.76
C ASP A 647 -24.12 -4.53 -4.55
N PHE A 648 -24.08 -4.61 -5.86
CA PHE A 648 -23.71 -3.48 -6.71
C PHE A 648 -24.93 -2.61 -7.04
N GLY A 649 -24.71 -1.31 -7.25
CA GLY A 649 -25.76 -0.33 -7.61
C GLY A 649 -25.99 0.76 -6.56
N PRO A 650 -27.02 1.60 -6.72
CA PRO A 650 -27.18 2.82 -5.94
C PRO A 650 -27.54 2.56 -4.47
N ASP A 651 -27.25 3.53 -3.61
CA ASP A 651 -27.72 3.65 -2.23
C ASP A 651 -27.49 2.39 -1.36
N LYS A 652 -26.25 2.23 -0.87
CA LYS A 652 -25.81 1.03 -0.12
C LYS A 652 -25.73 1.21 1.39
N VAL A 653 -25.98 2.42 1.89
CA VAL A 653 -25.93 2.73 3.33
C VAL A 653 -27.14 3.58 3.70
N TRP A 654 -27.88 3.14 4.73
CA TRP A 654 -29.15 3.73 5.12
C TRP A 654 -29.18 4.04 6.62
N LYS A 655 -29.87 5.13 6.98
CA LYS A 655 -30.10 5.57 8.36
C LYS A 655 -31.60 5.68 8.63
N THR A 656 -32.03 5.25 9.81
CA THR A 656 -33.32 5.58 10.40
C THR A 656 -33.10 6.31 11.72
N THR A 657 -34.06 7.12 12.15
CA THR A 657 -34.09 7.81 13.45
C THR A 657 -35.38 7.53 14.24
N ASP A 658 -36.24 6.65 13.71
CA ASP A 658 -37.57 6.33 14.26
C ASP A 658 -37.80 4.82 14.44
N GLY A 659 -36.70 4.07 14.58
CA GLY A 659 -36.72 2.63 14.82
C GLY A 659 -37.04 1.80 13.58
N GLY A 660 -36.81 2.35 12.38
CA GLY A 660 -36.98 1.68 11.10
C GLY A 660 -38.34 1.91 10.44
N GLN A 661 -39.11 2.91 10.87
CA GLN A 661 -40.37 3.28 10.20
C GLN A 661 -40.09 4.08 8.92
N ASN A 662 -39.06 4.92 8.93
CA ASN A 662 -38.58 5.65 7.76
C ASN A 662 -37.06 5.50 7.62
N TRP A 663 -36.59 5.45 6.38
CA TRP A 663 -35.17 5.29 6.03
C TRP A 663 -34.72 6.38 5.07
N THR A 664 -33.53 6.92 5.32
CA THR A 664 -32.85 7.91 4.48
C THR A 664 -31.51 7.34 4.02
N SER A 665 -31.21 7.44 2.73
CA SER A 665 -29.89 7.05 2.22
C SER A 665 -28.84 8.02 2.76
N ILE A 666 -27.74 7.47 3.26
CA ILE A 666 -26.54 8.21 3.65
C ILE A 666 -25.36 7.87 2.74
N HIS A 667 -25.65 7.32 1.55
CA HIS A 667 -24.64 6.82 0.62
C HIS A 667 -23.70 7.92 0.09
N GLY A 668 -24.24 9.11 -0.19
CA GLY A 668 -23.41 10.27 -0.54
C GLY A 668 -22.59 10.07 -1.82
N ASN A 669 -21.27 10.23 -1.72
CA ASN A 669 -20.28 10.03 -2.79
C ASN A 669 -19.61 8.65 -2.78
N LEU A 670 -20.12 7.67 -2.01
CA LEU A 670 -19.59 6.32 -2.04
C LEU A 670 -19.75 5.70 -3.44
N PRO A 671 -18.84 4.80 -3.84
CA PRO A 671 -19.03 4.00 -5.05
C PRO A 671 -20.16 2.98 -4.87
N GLU A 672 -20.78 2.58 -5.98
CA GLU A 672 -21.92 1.65 -6.03
C GLU A 672 -21.49 0.17 -5.89
N ILE A 673 -20.74 -0.12 -4.82
CA ILE A 673 -20.14 -1.42 -4.50
C ILE A 673 -20.69 -1.98 -3.17
N PRO A 674 -20.45 -3.27 -2.86
CA PRO A 674 -20.83 -3.84 -1.58
C PRO A 674 -20.24 -3.10 -0.36
N MET A 675 -21.10 -2.84 0.62
CA MET A 675 -20.73 -2.25 1.91
C MET A 675 -20.87 -3.32 3.01
N ASN A 676 -19.77 -3.66 3.66
CA ASN A 676 -19.66 -4.87 4.47
C ASN A 676 -19.93 -4.63 5.95
N SER A 677 -19.50 -3.48 6.50
CA SER A 677 -19.58 -3.18 7.93
C SER A 677 -19.64 -1.68 8.16
N ILE A 678 -20.46 -1.22 9.10
CA ILE A 678 -20.50 0.18 9.54
C ILE A 678 -20.46 0.25 11.05
N THR A 679 -19.70 1.17 11.63
CA THR A 679 -19.66 1.37 13.08
C THR A 679 -19.61 2.86 13.42
N VAL A 680 -20.24 3.23 14.54
CA VAL A 680 -20.19 4.59 15.07
C VAL A 680 -18.94 4.74 15.93
N ASP A 681 -18.26 5.88 15.83
CA ASP A 681 -17.19 6.22 16.76
C ASP A 681 -17.76 6.32 18.19
N PRO A 682 -17.24 5.56 19.17
CA PRO A 682 -17.79 5.51 20.54
C PRO A 682 -17.63 6.82 21.32
N THR A 683 -16.79 7.74 20.86
CA THR A 683 -16.51 9.04 21.48
C THR A 683 -17.13 10.22 20.73
N ASP A 684 -17.52 10.02 19.47
CA ASP A 684 -18.05 11.04 18.60
C ASP A 684 -19.18 10.48 17.75
N GLY A 685 -20.43 10.65 18.21
CA GLY A 685 -21.60 10.20 17.46
C GLY A 685 -21.67 10.74 16.04
N SER A 686 -20.94 11.84 15.75
CA SER A 686 -20.84 12.43 14.42
C SER A 686 -19.99 11.71 13.42
N ARG A 687 -19.19 10.75 13.89
CA ARG A 687 -18.25 10.03 13.08
C ARG A 687 -18.66 8.59 12.86
N LEU A 688 -18.63 8.17 11.60
CA LEU A 688 -18.94 6.80 11.19
C LEU A 688 -17.75 6.23 10.43
N PHE A 689 -17.44 4.96 10.67
CA PHE A 689 -16.49 4.18 9.90
C PHE A 689 -17.22 3.12 9.11
N LEU A 690 -16.83 2.91 7.85
CA LEU A 690 -17.48 2.00 6.92
C LEU A 690 -16.44 1.16 6.18
N GLY A 691 -16.56 -0.17 6.24
CA GLY A 691 -15.76 -1.11 5.46
C GLY A 691 -16.48 -1.53 4.18
N SER A 692 -15.77 -1.55 3.06
CA SER A 692 -16.29 -1.95 1.75
C SER A 692 -15.34 -2.89 1.01
N ASP A 693 -15.73 -3.27 -0.21
CA ASP A 693 -14.87 -4.02 -1.14
C ASP A 693 -13.61 -3.25 -1.58
N LEU A 694 -13.57 -1.94 -1.37
CA LEU A 694 -12.45 -1.05 -1.73
C LEU A 694 -11.74 -0.42 -0.53
N GLY A 695 -12.00 -0.91 0.69
CA GLY A 695 -11.28 -0.48 1.89
C GLY A 695 -12.15 0.24 2.90
N LEU A 696 -11.54 1.16 3.64
CA LEU A 696 -12.16 1.88 4.76
C LEU A 696 -12.58 3.29 4.35
N TRP A 697 -13.74 3.71 4.85
CA TRP A 697 -14.30 5.03 4.64
C TRP A 697 -14.70 5.65 5.97
N THR A 698 -14.69 6.98 6.03
CA THR A 698 -15.22 7.73 7.17
C THR A 698 -16.10 8.89 6.74
N THR A 699 -16.89 9.40 7.66
CA THR A 699 -17.57 10.69 7.53
C THR A 699 -17.71 11.35 8.90
N ASN A 700 -17.68 12.68 8.95
CA ASN A 700 -17.99 13.49 10.13
C ASN A 700 -19.36 14.18 10.04
N ASP A 701 -20.19 13.82 9.05
CA ASP A 701 -21.41 14.56 8.67
C ASP A 701 -22.71 13.96 9.25
N ASN A 702 -22.69 13.26 10.39
CA ASN A 702 -23.92 12.59 10.88
C ASN A 702 -25.13 13.52 11.15
N ALA A 703 -24.90 14.84 11.20
CA ALA A 703 -25.79 15.83 11.79
C ALA A 703 -26.72 16.52 10.77
N ASN A 704 -26.49 16.36 9.46
CA ASN A 704 -27.30 17.04 8.46
C ASN A 704 -28.40 16.13 7.91
N GLU A 705 -29.57 16.15 8.55
CA GLU A 705 -30.81 15.69 7.93
C GLU A 705 -31.12 16.56 6.69
N GLY A 706 -30.65 16.12 5.52
CA GLY A 706 -30.97 16.72 4.22
C GLY A 706 -29.79 17.23 3.37
N GLY A 707 -28.54 17.08 3.81
CA GLY A 707 -27.33 17.31 3.00
C GLY A 707 -26.82 16.03 2.33
N ALA A 708 -26.07 16.14 1.24
CA ALA A 708 -25.35 15.00 0.68
C ALA A 708 -24.19 14.63 1.62
N PHE A 709 -24.20 13.41 2.16
CA PHE A 709 -23.09 12.91 2.98
C PHE A 709 -21.80 12.89 2.16
N THR A 710 -20.70 13.35 2.76
CA THR A 710 -19.38 13.19 2.17
C THR A 710 -18.61 12.13 2.96
N TRP A 711 -18.26 11.06 2.26
CA TRP A 711 -17.39 10.00 2.71
C TRP A 711 -15.99 10.21 2.18
N GLU A 712 -15.03 10.04 3.05
CA GLU A 712 -13.61 10.09 2.75
C GLU A 712 -13.07 8.67 2.77
N HIS A 713 -12.45 8.27 1.66
CA HIS A 713 -11.70 7.02 1.62
C HIS A 713 -10.40 7.20 2.37
N TYR A 714 -10.10 6.25 3.28
CA TYR A 714 -8.83 6.21 3.99
C TYR A 714 -7.84 5.32 3.24
N ASP A 715 -6.78 5.94 2.75
CA ASP A 715 -5.60 5.28 2.19
C ASP A 715 -4.44 5.42 3.18
N TYR A 716 -4.14 4.37 3.94
CA TYR A 716 -3.14 4.37 5.02
C TYR A 716 -1.97 3.42 4.72
N GLY A 717 -1.67 3.20 3.43
CA GLY A 717 -0.60 2.30 3.01
C GLY A 717 -0.97 0.82 3.03
N VAL A 718 -2.25 0.49 3.21
CA VAL A 718 -2.77 -0.85 2.93
C VAL A 718 -3.24 -0.93 1.49
N ALA A 719 -3.12 -2.10 0.88
CA ALA A 719 -3.80 -2.32 -0.38
C ALA A 719 -5.29 -2.02 -0.30
N TRP A 720 -5.82 -1.63 -1.46
CA TRP A 720 -7.24 -1.61 -1.77
C TRP A 720 -7.80 -3.03 -1.63
N THR A 721 -8.13 -3.39 -0.39
CA THR A 721 -8.58 -4.71 0.02
C THR A 721 -9.95 -4.63 0.65
N ARG A 722 -10.64 -5.76 0.67
CA ARG A 722 -11.98 -5.84 1.26
C ARG A 722 -11.87 -5.75 2.77
N VAL A 723 -12.45 -4.70 3.35
CA VAL A 723 -12.65 -4.59 4.80
C VAL A 723 -14.01 -5.21 5.11
N ILE A 724 -13.99 -6.37 5.73
CA ILE A 724 -15.19 -7.20 5.93
C ILE A 724 -15.89 -6.91 7.26
N GLN A 725 -15.15 -6.45 8.27
CA GLN A 725 -15.70 -6.20 9.59
C GLN A 725 -14.87 -5.15 10.35
N LEU A 726 -15.60 -4.22 10.97
CA LEU A 726 -15.08 -3.21 11.89
C LEU A 726 -15.65 -3.46 13.29
N ARG A 727 -14.78 -3.48 14.30
CA ARG A 727 -15.15 -3.70 15.71
C ARG A 727 -14.34 -2.82 16.65
N TRP A 728 -15.00 -1.89 17.34
CA TRP A 728 -14.42 -1.22 18.49
C TRP A 728 -14.23 -2.21 19.63
N ALA A 729 -13.04 -2.22 20.21
CA ALA A 729 -12.75 -2.94 21.45
C ALA A 729 -13.09 -2.08 22.67
N ASN A 730 -12.81 -0.78 22.57
CA ASN A 730 -13.08 0.25 23.56
C ASN A 730 -13.11 1.63 22.86
N ASP A 731 -13.05 2.71 23.63
CA ASP A 731 -13.11 4.07 23.10
C ASP A 731 -11.93 4.41 22.17
N ASP A 732 -10.78 3.77 22.36
CA ASP A 732 -9.51 4.14 21.74
C ASP A 732 -9.04 3.17 20.64
N VAL A 733 -9.52 1.93 20.63
CA VAL A 733 -9.04 0.88 19.72
C VAL A 733 -10.16 0.33 18.84
N LEU A 734 -10.03 0.54 17.54
CA LEU A 734 -10.83 -0.07 16.49
C LEU A 734 -10.02 -1.16 15.78
N TRP A 735 -10.63 -2.31 15.55
CA TRP A 735 -10.04 -3.39 14.77
C TRP A 735 -10.74 -3.52 13.42
N ALA A 736 -9.94 -3.68 12.36
CA ALA A 736 -10.43 -3.93 11.01
C ALA A 736 -9.94 -5.31 10.54
N ALA A 737 -10.89 -6.20 10.24
CA ALA A 737 -10.61 -7.46 9.57
C ALA A 737 -10.67 -7.28 8.06
N THR A 738 -9.73 -7.89 7.35
CA THR A 738 -9.68 -7.86 5.90
C THR A 738 -9.75 -9.27 5.31
N HIS A 739 -10.14 -9.34 4.05
CA HIS A 739 -10.12 -10.58 3.30
C HIS A 739 -8.92 -10.62 2.35
N GLY A 740 -7.74 -10.92 2.90
CA GLY A 740 -6.49 -11.03 2.14
C GLY A 740 -5.33 -10.19 2.69
N ARG A 741 -5.54 -9.35 3.71
CA ARG A 741 -4.49 -8.53 4.37
C ARG A 741 -4.40 -8.72 5.88
N GLY A 742 -5.02 -9.78 6.40
CA GLY A 742 -5.08 -10.05 7.83
C GLY A 742 -5.90 -9.01 8.61
N ILE A 743 -5.40 -8.64 9.79
CA ILE A 743 -6.04 -7.73 10.74
C ILE A 743 -5.21 -6.46 10.89
N ILE A 744 -5.91 -5.33 10.91
CA ILE A 744 -5.35 -4.00 11.16
C ILE A 744 -5.89 -3.50 12.50
N ARG A 745 -4.99 -2.98 13.34
CA ARG A 745 -5.33 -2.28 14.57
C ARG A 745 -5.32 -0.77 14.29
N ILE A 746 -6.37 -0.09 14.71
CA ILE A 746 -6.54 1.34 14.54
C ILE A 746 -6.65 1.94 15.94
N THR A 747 -5.64 2.70 16.36
CA THR A 747 -5.60 3.32 17.69
C THR A 747 -5.80 4.82 17.58
N ARG A 748 -6.56 5.40 18.51
CA ARG A 748 -6.51 6.85 18.73
C ARG A 748 -5.14 7.21 19.23
N GLU A 749 -4.53 8.18 18.56
CA GLU A 749 -3.30 8.77 19.05
C GLU A 749 -3.64 9.79 20.13
N PRO A 750 -3.35 9.51 21.41
CA PRO A 750 -3.78 10.39 22.48
C PRO A 750 -2.93 11.65 22.50
N LEU A 751 -1.75 11.69 21.87
CA LEU A 751 -0.83 12.82 21.91
C LEU A 751 -0.68 13.46 20.52
N GLU A 752 -1.13 14.70 20.41
CA GLU A 752 -0.82 15.59 19.30
C GLU A 752 0.40 16.45 19.63
N ALA A 753 1.19 16.78 18.61
CA ALA A 753 2.23 17.78 18.70
C ALA A 753 2.03 18.86 17.65
N THR A 754 2.27 20.11 18.03
CA THR A 754 2.35 21.25 17.11
C THR A 754 3.65 21.98 17.33
N LEU A 755 4.34 22.35 16.25
CA LEU A 755 5.51 23.23 16.33
C LEU A 755 5.04 24.62 16.77
N THR A 756 5.51 25.07 17.92
CA THR A 756 5.10 26.36 18.52
C THR A 756 6.09 27.49 18.33
N GLY A 757 7.36 27.16 18.04
CA GLY A 757 8.37 28.17 17.79
C GLY A 757 9.75 27.58 17.54
N VAL A 758 10.57 28.35 16.84
CA VAL A 758 12.01 28.19 16.68
C VAL A 758 12.61 29.51 17.12
N ASP A 759 13.45 29.51 18.15
CA ASP A 759 14.09 30.71 18.70
C ASP A 759 15.61 30.56 18.62
N ASP A 760 16.35 31.56 18.15
CA ASP A 760 17.80 31.61 18.32
C ASP A 760 18.14 31.92 19.79
N SER A 761 19.17 31.28 20.33
CA SER A 761 19.60 31.49 21.73
C SER A 761 20.78 32.48 21.86
N GLN A 762 21.25 33.04 20.74
CA GLN A 762 22.43 33.92 20.68
C GLN A 762 22.14 35.23 19.93
N SER A 763 21.67 36.25 20.66
CA SER A 763 21.31 37.59 20.13
C SER A 763 22.45 38.42 19.53
N ASN A 764 23.63 37.83 19.32
CA ASN A 764 24.87 38.50 18.93
C ASN A 764 25.29 38.23 17.48
N CYS A 765 24.59 37.35 16.75
CA CYS A 765 24.82 37.11 15.32
C CYS A 765 23.64 37.59 14.43
N SER A 766 22.52 38.06 15.00
CA SER A 766 21.43 38.69 14.25
C SER A 766 21.66 40.19 13.97
N GLU A 767 21.38 40.65 12.75
CA GLU A 767 21.46 42.07 12.40
C GLU A 767 20.51 42.89 13.29
N GLY A 768 21.09 43.63 14.24
CA GLY A 768 20.33 44.52 15.13
C GLY A 768 19.88 43.92 16.47
N GLY A 769 20.26 42.68 16.80
CA GLY A 769 20.00 42.07 18.11
C GLY A 769 18.54 41.67 18.35
N ASN A 770 17.77 41.45 17.28
CA ASN A 770 16.42 40.88 17.36
C ASN A 770 16.48 39.39 17.04
N LEU A 771 15.76 38.58 17.82
CA LEU A 771 15.51 37.18 17.53
C LEU A 771 14.59 37.12 16.30
N ASP A 772 15.04 36.51 15.21
CA ASP A 772 14.31 36.45 13.93
C ASP A 772 13.57 35.13 13.72
N GLY A 773 13.71 34.20 14.66
CA GLY A 773 13.02 32.91 14.67
C GLY A 773 13.63 31.87 13.73
N ILE A 774 14.88 32.10 13.28
CA ILE A 774 15.65 31.21 12.41
C ILE A 774 16.91 30.76 13.17
N ILE A 775 17.43 29.57 12.87
CA ILE A 775 18.73 29.12 13.40
C ILE A 775 19.75 29.24 12.28
N ASP A 776 20.65 30.21 12.35
CA ASP A 776 21.68 30.44 11.34
C ASP A 776 22.93 29.57 11.57
N ARG A 777 23.86 29.60 10.59
CA ARG A 777 25.10 28.80 10.63
C ARG A 777 25.88 29.06 11.90
N GLY A 778 26.16 28.00 12.65
CA GLY A 778 26.89 28.05 13.91
C GLY A 778 26.08 28.49 15.11
N GLU A 779 24.82 28.89 14.93
CA GLU A 779 23.95 29.28 16.03
C GLU A 779 23.41 28.08 16.80
N THR A 780 23.15 28.32 18.08
CA THR A 780 22.35 27.41 18.91
C THR A 780 20.95 27.99 19.03
N GLY A 781 19.91 27.20 18.78
CA GLY A 781 18.51 27.60 18.90
C GLY A 781 17.67 26.61 19.71
N LEU A 782 16.46 27.04 20.07
CA LEU A 782 15.44 26.27 20.76
C LEU A 782 14.30 25.96 19.80
N VAL A 783 14.01 24.69 19.57
CA VAL A 783 12.84 24.22 18.82
C VAL A 783 11.80 23.75 19.83
N SER A 784 10.64 24.41 19.86
CA SER A 784 9.60 24.17 20.87
C SER A 784 8.32 23.61 20.25
N PHE A 785 7.80 22.55 20.85
CA PHE A 785 6.53 21.91 20.48
C PHE A 785 5.52 22.00 21.62
N GLN A 786 4.25 22.26 21.31
CA GLN A 786 3.16 22.01 22.24
C GLN A 786 2.68 20.58 22.02
N VAL A 787 2.76 19.78 23.09
CA VAL A 787 2.28 18.40 23.14
C VAL A 787 0.96 18.40 23.92
N THR A 788 -0.11 17.96 23.28
CA THR A 788 -1.46 17.94 23.85
C THR A 788 -1.98 16.52 23.94
N ASN A 789 -2.51 16.13 25.10
CA ASN A 789 -3.27 14.90 25.23
C ASN A 789 -4.72 15.14 24.76
N THR A 790 -5.05 14.70 23.56
CA THR A 790 -6.39 14.74 22.97
C THR A 790 -7.23 13.51 23.32
N GLY A 791 -6.63 12.48 23.94
CA GLY A 791 -7.30 11.26 24.37
C GLY A 791 -8.16 11.44 25.63
N GLY A 792 -9.03 10.45 25.87
CA GLY A 792 -9.96 10.43 27.01
C GLY A 792 -9.33 10.03 28.36
N GLN A 793 -8.07 9.57 28.36
CA GLN A 793 -7.36 9.07 29.55
C GLN A 793 -6.02 9.77 29.77
N PRO A 794 -5.50 9.84 31.01
CA PRO A 794 -4.14 10.33 31.28
C PRO A 794 -3.07 9.43 30.65
N VAL A 795 -2.09 10.03 29.97
CA VAL A 795 -0.92 9.32 29.44
C VAL A 795 0.24 9.51 30.41
N ALA A 796 0.76 8.42 30.97
CA ALA A 796 1.92 8.44 31.87
C ALA A 796 3.24 8.34 31.11
N ASP A 797 4.34 8.76 31.75
CA ASP A 797 5.70 8.65 31.24
C ASP A 797 5.90 9.18 29.81
N VAL A 798 5.21 10.29 29.52
CA VAL A 798 5.30 10.93 28.22
C VAL A 798 6.74 11.40 28.01
N THR A 799 7.35 10.96 26.92
CA THR A 799 8.68 11.41 26.50
C THR A 799 8.56 12.05 25.13
N ALA A 800 9.50 12.92 24.77
CA ALA A 800 9.54 13.55 23.46
C ALA A 800 10.97 13.47 22.95
N THR A 801 11.16 12.82 21.80
CA THR A 801 12.47 12.62 21.17
C THR A 801 12.49 13.27 19.80
N LEU A 802 13.36 14.24 19.60
CA LEU A 802 13.51 14.95 18.33
C LEU A 802 14.64 14.33 17.50
N VAL A 803 14.37 14.08 16.23
CA VAL A 803 15.33 13.59 15.23
C VAL A 803 15.31 14.53 14.03
N SER A 804 16.46 14.77 13.40
CA SER A 804 16.57 15.52 12.15
C SER A 804 17.01 14.59 11.02
N ASP A 805 16.53 14.84 9.80
CA ASP A 805 16.98 14.18 8.58
C ASP A 805 18.31 14.75 8.04
N SER A 806 18.74 15.90 8.56
CA SER A 806 19.98 16.57 8.17
C SER A 806 21.09 16.33 9.18
N THR A 807 22.31 16.10 8.69
CA THR A 807 23.52 16.06 9.52
C THR A 807 24.00 17.44 9.93
N ASP A 808 23.49 18.50 9.30
CA ASP A 808 23.91 19.87 9.55
C ASP A 808 23.27 20.43 10.83
N LEU A 809 22.16 19.86 11.32
CA LEU A 809 21.50 20.27 12.55
C LEU A 809 21.77 19.27 13.70
N GLU A 810 22.63 19.65 14.63
CA GLU A 810 22.91 18.88 15.83
C GLU A 810 21.80 19.11 16.89
N ILE A 811 21.14 18.03 17.33
CA ILE A 811 20.19 18.09 18.44
C ILE A 811 20.92 17.77 19.75
N GLN A 812 21.17 18.78 20.57
CA GLN A 812 21.99 18.65 21.78
C GLN A 812 21.28 17.88 22.90
N THR A 813 19.96 18.01 23.00
CA THR A 813 19.12 17.23 23.93
C THR A 813 18.08 16.45 23.15
N ALA A 814 18.43 15.25 22.68
CA ALA A 814 17.55 14.49 21.80
C ALA A 814 16.23 14.04 22.45
N THR A 815 16.19 13.81 23.76
CA THR A 815 15.01 13.28 24.47
C THR A 815 14.67 14.07 25.73
N LEU A 816 13.38 14.38 25.90
CA LEU A 816 12.79 15.02 27.08
C LEU A 816 11.78 14.09 27.75
N ASN A 817 11.66 14.17 29.07
CA ASN A 817 10.58 13.53 29.82
C ASN A 817 9.56 14.60 30.24
N LEU A 818 8.33 14.46 29.77
CA LEU A 818 7.21 15.36 29.98
C LEU A 818 6.27 14.88 31.11
N GLY A 819 6.54 13.72 31.70
CA GLY A 819 5.79 13.17 32.83
C GLY A 819 4.39 12.68 32.43
N THR A 820 3.41 12.80 33.33
CA THR A 820 2.03 12.39 33.06
C THR A 820 1.21 13.57 32.52
N LEU A 821 0.61 13.40 31.35
CA LEU A 821 -0.35 14.34 30.77
C LEU A 821 -1.78 13.86 31.01
N ALA A 822 -2.56 14.61 31.79
CA ALA A 822 -4.00 14.35 31.95
C ALA A 822 -4.76 14.55 30.63
N ALA A 823 -5.94 13.92 30.51
CA ALA A 823 -6.82 14.10 29.35
C ALA A 823 -7.13 15.59 29.10
N GLY A 824 -6.97 16.05 27.86
CA GLY A 824 -7.15 17.44 27.43
C GLY A 824 -6.04 18.41 27.87
N ALA A 825 -4.99 17.94 28.55
CA ALA A 825 -3.90 18.80 29.00
C ALA A 825 -2.81 18.96 27.94
N SER A 826 -2.18 20.14 27.91
CA SER A 826 -1.03 20.42 27.05
C SER A 826 0.22 20.74 27.88
N THR A 827 1.38 20.41 27.34
CA THR A 827 2.70 20.78 27.86
C THR A 827 3.62 21.21 26.72
N THR A 828 4.76 21.82 27.03
CA THR A 828 5.74 22.25 26.03
C THR A 828 6.99 21.38 26.09
N ALA A 829 7.43 20.89 24.94
CA ALA A 829 8.69 20.18 24.76
C ALA A 829 9.67 21.07 23.98
N THR A 830 10.76 21.51 24.61
CA THR A 830 11.73 22.43 24.00
C THR A 830 13.09 21.76 23.87
N PHE A 831 13.58 21.66 22.64
CA PHE A 831 14.82 21.02 22.27
C PHE A 831 15.88 22.06 21.95
N THR A 832 17.08 21.91 22.50
CA THR A 832 18.24 22.73 22.11
C THR A 832 18.92 22.10 20.90
N THR A 833 19.15 22.89 19.87
CA THR A 833 19.74 22.48 18.59
C THR A 833 20.88 23.44 18.21
N LYS A 834 21.87 22.97 17.45
CA LYS A 834 22.95 23.78 16.89
C LYS A 834 23.07 23.50 15.39
N LEU A 835 23.04 24.53 14.55
CA LEU A 835 23.36 24.37 13.13
C LEU A 835 24.88 24.39 12.94
N ALA A 836 25.42 23.50 12.11
CA ALA A 836 26.84 23.38 11.85
C ALA A 836 27.44 24.70 11.31
N ASP A 837 28.68 24.98 11.67
CA ASP A 837 29.37 26.23 11.29
C ASP A 837 29.63 26.28 9.77
N ASP A 838 29.71 25.12 9.11
CA ASP A 838 29.91 24.93 7.67
C ASP A 838 28.65 24.44 6.92
N ALA A 839 27.49 24.40 7.60
CA ALA A 839 26.22 23.97 7.00
C ALA A 839 25.98 24.68 5.67
N THR A 840 25.52 23.97 4.64
CA THR A 840 25.20 24.62 3.35
C THR A 840 23.94 25.50 3.51
N CYS A 841 23.64 26.42 2.59
CA CYS A 841 22.38 27.17 2.65
C CYS A 841 21.24 26.19 2.30
N THR A 842 20.77 25.43 3.27
CA THR A 842 19.76 24.38 3.08
C THR A 842 18.38 24.97 3.33
N GLY A 843 17.54 25.03 2.28
CA GLY A 843 16.10 25.15 2.49
C GLY A 843 15.58 24.02 3.38
N ASN A 844 14.55 24.27 4.19
CA ASN A 844 13.76 23.34 5.01
C ASN A 844 14.46 22.04 5.48
N ILE A 845 14.83 21.99 6.76
CA ILE A 845 15.25 20.76 7.46
C ILE A 845 14.02 20.07 8.03
N ASN A 846 13.84 18.78 7.74
CA ASN A 846 12.76 18.02 8.35
C ASN A 846 13.15 17.50 9.73
N LEU A 847 12.21 17.63 10.65
CA LEU A 847 12.30 17.15 12.02
C LEU A 847 11.20 16.13 12.26
N THR A 848 11.55 15.01 12.87
CA THR A 848 10.60 14.03 13.39
C THR A 848 10.60 14.10 14.91
N LEU A 849 9.46 14.47 15.48
CA LEU A 849 9.22 14.41 16.92
C LEU A 849 8.52 13.09 17.27
N ASN A 850 9.22 12.21 17.97
CA ASN A 850 8.68 10.96 18.49
C ASN A 850 8.22 11.18 19.94
N LEU A 851 6.92 11.13 20.21
CA LEU A 851 6.41 11.15 21.57
C LEU A 851 6.31 9.71 22.10
N GLY A 852 7.05 9.38 23.15
CA GLY A 852 6.87 8.12 23.89
C GLY A 852 5.80 8.25 24.96
N GLY A 853 5.19 7.13 25.34
CA GLY A 853 4.11 7.00 26.32
C GLY A 853 3.68 5.53 26.40
N ALA A 854 2.40 5.26 26.66
CA ALA A 854 1.85 3.90 26.56
C ALA A 854 1.93 3.34 25.12
N GLU A 855 1.79 4.20 24.11
CA GLU A 855 2.00 3.91 22.69
C GLU A 855 2.73 5.12 22.05
N PRO A 856 3.83 4.91 21.31
CA PRO A 856 4.61 6.02 20.76
C PRO A 856 3.95 6.63 19.51
N THR A 857 3.90 7.96 19.43
CA THR A 857 3.46 8.73 18.25
C THR A 857 4.64 9.41 17.57
N SER A 858 4.55 9.69 16.27
CA SER A 858 5.55 10.48 15.55
C SER A 858 4.88 11.58 14.74
N ALA A 859 5.37 12.82 14.86
CA ALA A 859 4.92 13.95 14.06
C ALA A 859 6.10 14.56 13.30
N ASN A 860 5.91 14.79 12.00
CA ASN A 860 6.91 15.40 11.14
C ASN A 860 6.66 16.90 11.00
N PHE A 861 7.72 17.68 11.13
CA PHE A 861 7.74 19.12 10.99
C PHE A 861 8.87 19.51 10.06
N SER A 862 8.81 20.72 9.53
CA SER A 862 9.95 21.31 8.84
C SER A 862 10.30 22.60 9.56
N ILE A 863 11.59 22.81 9.79
CA ILE A 863 12.12 24.11 10.20
C ILE A 863 12.96 24.66 9.06
N THR A 864 12.86 25.95 8.81
CA THR A 864 13.67 26.61 7.77
C THR A 864 14.97 27.08 8.41
N THR A 865 16.11 26.66 7.85
CA THR A 865 17.44 27.13 8.27
C THR A 865 18.00 28.03 7.19
N ALA A 866 18.06 29.34 7.48
CA ALA A 866 18.59 30.40 6.62
C ALA A 866 18.01 30.49 5.19
N ALA A 867 16.93 31.25 5.03
CA ALA A 867 16.71 32.15 3.88
C ALA A 867 15.65 33.20 4.24
N ASN A 868 16.03 34.48 4.28
CA ASN A 868 15.04 35.56 4.28
C ASN A 868 14.63 35.80 2.82
N GLU A 869 13.81 34.91 2.23
CA GLU A 869 13.29 35.10 0.89
C GLU A 869 12.07 36.02 0.94
N THR A 870 12.21 37.26 0.47
CA THR A 870 11.04 38.07 0.15
C THR A 870 10.60 37.71 -1.28
N VAL A 871 9.58 36.86 -1.40
CA VAL A 871 8.92 36.59 -2.69
C VAL A 871 8.05 37.79 -3.06
N GLN A 872 8.42 38.51 -4.11
CA GLN A 872 7.56 39.53 -4.72
C GLN A 872 6.71 38.88 -5.81
N SER A 873 5.42 39.20 -5.87
CA SER A 873 4.50 38.74 -6.93
C SER A 873 3.90 39.94 -7.64
N GLY A 874 3.91 39.98 -8.96
CA GLY A 874 3.33 41.08 -9.73
C GLY A 874 3.89 41.20 -11.14
N SER A 875 4.04 42.43 -11.62
CA SER A 875 4.71 42.71 -12.88
C SER A 875 6.16 43.09 -12.63
N LEU A 876 7.11 42.36 -13.22
CA LEU A 876 8.51 42.72 -13.29
C LEU A 876 8.67 43.80 -14.37
N THR A 877 9.38 44.89 -14.10
CA THR A 877 9.67 45.97 -15.07
C THR A 877 11.14 46.39 -14.97
N GLU A 878 11.82 46.53 -16.10
CA GLU A 878 13.22 46.97 -16.21
C GLU A 878 13.36 47.98 -17.37
N ASP A 879 13.76 49.22 -17.05
CA ASP A 879 13.77 50.37 -17.96
C ASP A 879 15.17 50.99 -18.16
N ALA A 880 16.27 50.32 -17.78
CA ALA A 880 17.67 50.78 -17.95
C ALA A 880 18.04 52.15 -17.33
N GLU A 881 17.09 52.88 -16.72
CA GLU A 881 17.24 54.25 -16.24
C GLU A 881 18.06 54.40 -14.95
N GLY A 882 18.23 53.30 -14.20
CA GLY A 882 18.88 53.35 -12.88
C GLY A 882 18.19 54.29 -11.88
N ASN A 883 16.93 54.68 -12.11
CA ASN A 883 16.22 55.63 -11.28
C ASN A 883 15.64 54.96 -10.03
N THR A 884 15.89 55.57 -8.87
CA THR A 884 15.67 55.06 -7.51
C THR A 884 14.19 54.98 -7.07
N LEU A 885 13.31 54.43 -7.90
CA LEU A 885 11.97 53.95 -7.51
C LEU A 885 11.80 52.42 -7.61
N TYR A 886 12.88 51.70 -7.94
CA TYR A 886 13.01 50.26 -7.75
C TYR A 886 14.13 49.99 -6.76
N THR A 887 13.78 49.66 -5.51
CA THR A 887 14.65 48.74 -4.75
C THR A 887 14.49 47.38 -5.42
N HIS A 888 15.61 46.70 -5.65
CA HIS A 888 15.75 45.34 -6.19
C HIS A 888 16.00 45.29 -7.71
N SER A 889 17.26 45.58 -8.05
CA SER A 889 17.94 45.13 -9.25
C SER A 889 17.90 43.61 -9.34
N ALA A 890 16.90 43.07 -10.03
CA ALA A 890 17.00 41.77 -10.68
C ALA A 890 18.04 41.92 -11.79
N LEU A 891 19.32 41.74 -11.46
CA LEU A 891 20.41 41.92 -12.41
C LEU A 891 20.20 40.97 -13.60
N PHE A 892 19.78 41.51 -14.74
CA PHE A 892 19.87 40.79 -15.99
C PHE A 892 21.35 40.46 -16.22
N ASP A 893 21.66 39.23 -16.66
CA ASP A 893 23.02 38.94 -17.10
C ASP A 893 23.26 39.70 -18.41
N THR A 894 24.19 40.65 -18.39
CA THR A 894 24.35 41.67 -19.45
C THR A 894 25.55 41.40 -20.33
N ASP A 895 25.83 40.15 -20.71
CA ASP A 895 26.98 39.73 -21.54
C ASP A 895 27.22 40.70 -22.73
N ASP A 896 28.10 41.70 -22.53
CA ASP A 896 28.39 42.83 -23.42
C ASP A 896 27.20 43.72 -23.88
N TRP A 897 26.11 43.76 -23.12
CA TRP A 897 25.06 44.79 -23.20
C TRP A 897 25.35 45.95 -22.22
N ALA A 898 25.07 47.18 -22.63
CA ALA A 898 25.32 48.38 -21.86
C ALA A 898 24.09 49.28 -21.84
N THR A 899 23.91 50.04 -20.76
CA THR A 899 22.93 51.13 -20.69
C THR A 899 23.50 52.36 -21.40
N VAL A 900 22.80 52.90 -22.40
CA VAL A 900 23.18 54.10 -23.14
C VAL A 900 22.01 55.08 -23.21
N ALA A 901 22.24 56.37 -23.46
CA ALA A 901 21.14 57.31 -23.66
C ALA A 901 20.29 56.94 -24.90
N ASP A 902 18.97 57.11 -24.80
CA ASP A 902 17.99 56.88 -25.86
C ASP A 902 18.41 57.65 -27.12
N PRO A 903 18.52 56.98 -28.28
CA PRO A 903 18.91 57.60 -29.53
C PRO A 903 17.91 58.63 -30.09
N THR A 904 16.69 58.75 -29.55
CA THR A 904 15.59 59.57 -30.11
C THR A 904 14.94 60.60 -29.17
N ASP A 905 15.03 60.46 -27.85
CA ASP A 905 14.62 61.49 -26.88
C ASP A 905 15.66 61.67 -25.78
N GLY A 906 16.11 62.91 -25.55
CA GLY A 906 17.35 63.22 -24.83
C GLY A 906 17.30 63.11 -23.30
N GLY A 907 16.51 62.19 -22.74
CA GLY A 907 16.22 62.14 -21.29
C GLY A 907 16.41 60.80 -20.59
N ASN A 908 16.45 59.69 -21.34
CA ASN A 908 16.22 58.35 -20.83
C ASN A 908 17.35 57.38 -21.26
N ASN A 909 17.80 56.45 -20.42
CA ASN A 909 18.75 55.38 -20.73
C ASN A 909 18.01 54.12 -21.23
N VAL A 910 18.63 53.38 -22.14
CA VAL A 910 18.08 52.18 -22.78
C VAL A 910 19.13 51.06 -22.81
N TRP A 911 18.68 49.80 -22.85
CA TRP A 911 19.60 48.65 -23.04
C TRP A 911 20.08 48.61 -24.48
N PHE A 912 21.38 48.50 -24.66
CA PHE A 912 22.02 48.50 -25.96
C PHE A 912 23.14 47.48 -26.05
N THR A 913 23.16 46.74 -27.14
CA THR A 913 24.36 46.04 -27.58
C THR A 913 24.85 46.60 -28.90
N SER A 914 26.16 46.84 -28.97
CA SER A 914 26.82 47.21 -30.23
C SER A 914 26.81 46.04 -31.22
N ASN A 915 26.84 46.38 -32.51
CA ASN A 915 27.09 45.42 -33.58
C ASN A 915 28.55 45.52 -34.09
N PRO A 916 29.50 44.75 -33.51
CA PRO A 916 30.91 44.85 -33.85
C PRO A 916 31.30 44.08 -35.13
N GLY A 917 30.39 43.30 -35.73
CA GLY A 917 30.69 42.54 -36.95
C GLY A 917 31.80 41.50 -36.78
N ALA A 918 31.82 40.70 -35.71
CA ALA A 918 32.87 39.72 -35.43
C ALA A 918 32.35 38.36 -34.93
N LEU A 919 31.23 37.89 -35.48
CA LEU A 919 30.49 36.71 -35.00
C LEU A 919 30.10 36.83 -33.53
N SER A 920 29.69 38.03 -33.10
CA SER A 920 29.29 38.27 -31.72
C SER A 920 27.97 37.58 -31.42
N ASP A 921 27.85 37.06 -30.19
CA ASP A 921 26.65 36.38 -29.70
C ASP A 921 26.45 36.80 -28.25
N LYS A 922 25.53 37.73 -28.05
CA LYS A 922 25.38 38.49 -26.80
C LYS A 922 23.97 38.37 -26.30
N SER A 923 23.80 38.23 -25.00
CA SER A 923 22.48 38.05 -24.40
C SER A 923 22.22 39.05 -23.29
N LEU A 924 20.98 39.52 -23.23
CA LEU A 924 20.41 40.20 -22.07
C LEU A 924 19.33 39.28 -21.47
N ALA A 925 19.63 38.61 -20.36
CA ALA A 925 18.78 37.55 -19.79
C ALA A 925 18.20 37.90 -18.42
N SER A 926 16.92 37.63 -18.20
CA SER A 926 16.22 37.90 -16.92
C SER A 926 16.72 37.01 -15.78
N PRO A 927 16.50 37.34 -14.50
CA PRO A 927 16.61 36.34 -13.43
C PRO A 927 15.57 35.22 -13.60
N TRP A 928 15.74 34.14 -12.85
CA TRP A 928 14.71 33.10 -12.72
C TRP A 928 13.47 33.66 -12.01
N MET A 929 12.30 33.40 -12.59
CA MET A 929 10.99 33.80 -12.05
C MET A 929 9.98 32.65 -12.16
N THR A 930 8.97 32.64 -11.32
CA THR A 930 7.87 31.67 -11.37
C THR A 930 6.65 32.32 -12.03
N ALA A 931 6.01 31.62 -12.96
CA ALA A 931 4.77 32.08 -13.58
C ALA A 931 3.59 31.96 -12.60
N ASP A 932 2.96 33.06 -12.24
CA ASP A 932 1.78 33.06 -11.37
C ASP A 932 0.49 32.78 -12.16
N ALA A 933 -0.60 32.48 -11.45
CA ALA A 933 -1.90 32.24 -12.07
C ALA A 933 -2.42 33.49 -12.80
N GLY A 934 -2.94 33.31 -14.02
CA GLY A 934 -3.53 34.39 -14.83
C GLY A 934 -2.92 34.52 -16.23
N GLY A 935 -1.77 33.88 -16.47
CA GLY A 935 -1.02 33.90 -17.72
C GLY A 935 -0.09 35.10 -17.86
N GLN A 936 1.02 34.93 -18.57
CA GLN A 936 2.13 35.89 -18.61
C GLN A 936 2.13 36.66 -19.92
N THR A 937 2.22 37.99 -19.82
CA THR A 937 2.42 38.88 -20.96
C THR A 937 3.74 39.62 -20.80
N ILE A 938 4.58 39.59 -21.83
CA ILE A 938 5.84 40.31 -21.88
C ILE A 938 5.70 41.50 -22.83
N THR A 939 5.99 42.71 -22.38
CA THR A 939 6.01 43.93 -23.20
C THR A 939 7.40 44.53 -23.24
N PHE A 940 7.78 45.14 -24.34
CA PHE A 940 9.07 45.81 -24.50
C PHE A 940 9.04 46.69 -25.75
N ASP A 941 9.85 47.73 -25.75
CA ASP A 941 10.09 48.58 -26.91
C ASP A 941 11.41 48.20 -27.57
N LEU A 942 11.44 48.17 -28.91
CA LEU A 942 12.63 47.80 -29.67
C LEU A 942 12.94 48.80 -30.78
N TYR A 943 14.24 49.08 -30.94
CA TYR A 943 14.84 49.95 -31.95
C TYR A 943 16.13 49.29 -32.41
N TYR A 944 16.42 49.28 -33.70
CA TYR A 944 17.64 48.63 -34.17
C TYR A 944 18.15 49.19 -35.49
N HIS A 945 19.47 49.19 -35.59
CA HIS A 945 20.21 49.52 -36.79
C HIS A 945 21.38 48.54 -36.87
N THR A 946 21.05 47.34 -37.35
CA THR A 946 21.96 46.21 -37.39
C THR A 946 22.57 46.03 -38.77
N GLU A 947 21.90 46.53 -39.82
CA GLU A 947 22.30 46.37 -41.22
C GLU A 947 22.00 47.62 -42.04
N GLY A 948 22.85 47.91 -43.03
CA GLY A 948 22.71 49.08 -43.91
C GLY A 948 21.71 48.91 -45.06
N ASP A 949 21.25 47.69 -45.35
CA ASP A 949 20.26 47.35 -46.39
C ASP A 949 19.18 46.41 -45.84
N ALA A 950 17.91 46.78 -45.98
CA ALA A 950 16.75 46.02 -45.51
C ALA A 950 16.52 44.67 -46.23
N THR A 951 17.39 44.27 -47.17
CA THR A 951 17.32 42.99 -47.89
C THR A 951 18.39 41.98 -47.46
N GLN A 952 19.29 42.36 -46.56
CA GLN A 952 20.37 41.51 -46.01
C GLN A 952 20.15 41.38 -44.50
N LEU A 953 19.96 40.15 -44.01
CA LEU A 953 19.67 39.85 -42.60
C LEU A 953 20.80 38.98 -42.03
N TRP A 954 22.00 39.53 -41.87
CA TRP A 954 23.15 38.79 -41.35
C TRP A 954 23.37 39.05 -39.84
N ASP A 955 22.86 40.18 -39.36
CA ASP A 955 22.88 40.61 -37.96
C ASP A 955 21.47 40.86 -37.38
N GLY A 956 21.12 40.22 -36.26
CA GLY A 956 19.80 40.46 -35.66
C GLY A 956 19.61 39.92 -34.26
N ALA A 957 18.52 40.35 -33.62
CA ALA A 957 18.13 39.89 -32.30
C ALA A 957 16.91 38.98 -32.34
N MET A 958 16.87 37.99 -31.44
CA MET A 958 15.72 37.14 -31.19
C MET A 958 15.39 37.11 -29.70
N MET A 959 14.15 36.75 -29.37
CA MET A 959 13.68 36.60 -28.00
C MET A 959 13.44 35.13 -27.68
N GLU A 960 14.10 34.63 -26.65
CA GLU A 960 14.05 33.23 -26.24
C GLU A 960 13.60 33.07 -24.79
N MET A 961 13.05 31.90 -24.45
CA MET A 961 12.66 31.50 -23.11
C MET A 961 13.25 30.12 -22.78
N ARG A 962 13.49 29.85 -21.50
CA ARG A 962 13.76 28.51 -20.98
C ARG A 962 13.00 28.24 -19.68
N THR A 963 12.74 26.97 -19.39
CA THR A 963 12.26 26.51 -18.07
C THR A 963 13.36 25.68 -17.40
N GLU A 964 13.19 25.29 -16.14
CA GLU A 964 14.21 24.47 -15.46
C GLU A 964 14.45 23.12 -16.17
N ASP A 965 13.44 22.58 -16.84
CA ASP A 965 13.49 21.28 -17.52
C ASP A 965 13.77 21.37 -19.04
N GLN A 966 13.92 22.57 -19.60
CA GLN A 966 14.08 22.77 -21.05
C GLN A 966 15.13 23.83 -21.40
N ASP A 967 15.94 23.54 -22.43
CA ASP A 967 16.87 24.50 -23.02
C ASP A 967 16.16 25.68 -23.70
N TRP A 968 16.90 26.75 -24.02
CA TRP A 968 16.38 27.96 -24.66
C TRP A 968 15.64 27.68 -25.99
N PHE A 969 14.40 28.15 -26.09
CA PHE A 969 13.55 28.09 -27.28
C PHE A 969 12.99 29.47 -27.65
N ASP A 970 12.65 29.66 -28.94
CA ASP A 970 12.22 30.97 -29.48
C ASP A 970 10.77 31.27 -29.11
N ILE A 971 10.55 32.44 -28.49
CA ILE A 971 9.23 32.97 -28.14
C ILE A 971 8.91 34.26 -28.90
N GLY A 972 9.87 34.88 -29.58
CA GLY A 972 9.62 36.13 -30.30
C GLY A 972 8.72 35.97 -31.53
N ASN A 973 8.50 34.76 -32.04
CA ASN A 973 7.47 34.50 -33.05
C ASN A 973 6.03 34.75 -32.52
N LEU A 974 5.84 34.83 -31.20
CA LEU A 974 4.57 35.25 -30.58
C LEU A 974 4.45 36.78 -30.46
N SER A 975 5.49 37.54 -30.80
CA SER A 975 5.50 39.00 -30.69
C SER A 975 4.51 39.66 -31.65
N THR A 976 3.83 40.70 -31.17
CA THR A 976 3.02 41.60 -32.01
C THR A 976 3.84 42.38 -33.03
N VAL A 977 5.15 42.52 -32.80
CA VAL A 977 6.11 43.04 -33.78
C VAL A 977 6.79 41.84 -34.45
N PRO A 978 6.44 41.50 -35.70
CA PRO A 978 6.99 40.33 -36.36
C PRO A 978 8.49 40.47 -36.61
N TYR A 979 9.20 39.35 -36.59
CA TYR A 979 10.57 39.28 -37.08
C TYR A 979 10.66 39.70 -38.55
N ASP A 980 11.76 40.36 -38.93
CA ASP A 980 11.96 40.86 -40.29
C ASP A 980 12.31 39.73 -41.28
N GLY A 981 12.90 38.65 -40.78
CA GLY A 981 13.15 37.45 -41.57
C GLY A 981 14.17 36.50 -40.93
N PRO A 982 14.54 35.42 -41.63
CA PRO A 982 15.54 34.47 -41.15
C PRO A 982 16.95 35.04 -41.29
N LEU A 983 17.78 34.82 -40.28
CA LEU A 983 19.20 35.15 -40.29
C LEU A 983 19.93 34.31 -41.36
N LEU A 984 20.62 34.99 -42.28
CA LEU A 984 21.35 34.38 -43.39
C LEU A 984 22.85 34.32 -43.04
N ASP A 985 23.44 33.13 -43.01
CA ASP A 985 24.90 32.90 -42.83
C ASP A 985 25.53 33.35 -41.49
N ASN A 986 25.18 32.65 -40.40
CA ASN A 986 25.81 32.79 -39.07
C ASN A 986 26.18 31.41 -38.47
N ASN A 987 27.21 31.34 -37.63
CA ASN A 987 27.76 30.10 -37.07
C ASN A 987 27.07 29.62 -35.77
N THR A 988 26.42 30.48 -35.00
CA THR A 988 25.88 30.10 -33.65
C THR A 988 24.35 30.04 -33.56
N ALA A 989 23.63 30.60 -34.54
CA ALA A 989 22.17 30.56 -34.63
C ALA A 989 21.64 30.59 -36.10
N PRO A 990 22.11 29.70 -37.00
CA PRO A 990 21.73 29.75 -38.41
C PRO A 990 20.22 29.54 -38.63
N PHE A 991 19.63 30.30 -39.54
CA PHE A 991 18.22 30.21 -39.98
C PHE A 991 17.16 30.51 -38.91
N ARG A 992 17.54 31.08 -37.76
CA ARG A 992 16.59 31.62 -36.78
C ARG A 992 15.94 32.91 -37.30
N MET A 993 14.68 33.14 -36.95
CA MET A 993 13.98 34.38 -37.28
C MET A 993 14.43 35.49 -36.32
N VAL A 994 14.70 36.69 -36.85
CA VAL A 994 15.28 37.80 -36.08
C VAL A 994 14.64 39.14 -36.43
N TRP A 995 14.74 40.11 -35.51
CA TRP A 995 14.62 41.53 -35.81
C TRP A 995 15.98 42.03 -36.29
N SER A 996 16.03 42.53 -37.53
CA SER A 996 17.26 42.85 -38.26
C SER A 996 16.98 43.89 -39.33
N GLY A 997 17.94 44.78 -39.61
CA GLY A 997 17.78 45.86 -40.58
C GLY A 997 17.98 47.25 -39.99
N ASP A 998 17.35 48.24 -40.61
CA ASP A 998 17.43 49.66 -40.23
C ASP A 998 16.06 50.21 -39.77
N GLN A 999 15.70 49.90 -38.52
CA GLN A 999 14.44 50.30 -37.89
C GLN A 999 14.69 51.40 -36.84
N ARG A 1000 14.85 52.64 -37.32
CA ARG A 1000 15.17 53.82 -36.49
C ARG A 1000 13.98 54.54 -35.84
N THR A 1001 12.92 53.80 -35.57
CA THR A 1001 11.79 54.30 -34.78
C THR A 1001 11.38 53.20 -33.82
N TRP A 1002 11.25 53.54 -32.54
CA TRP A 1002 10.78 52.63 -31.51
C TRP A 1002 9.44 51.98 -31.86
N ARG A 1003 9.34 50.69 -31.59
CA ARG A 1003 8.11 49.91 -31.75
C ARG A 1003 7.86 49.12 -30.48
N SER A 1004 6.67 49.26 -29.92
CA SER A 1004 6.24 48.44 -28.79
C SER A 1004 5.78 47.06 -29.24
N ALA A 1005 6.36 46.05 -28.62
CA ALA A 1005 6.08 44.65 -28.82
C ALA A 1005 5.40 44.05 -27.60
N THR A 1006 4.62 43.00 -27.84
CA THR A 1006 3.96 42.21 -26.80
C THR A 1006 4.00 40.74 -27.17
N VAL A 1007 4.43 39.90 -26.23
CA VAL A 1007 4.46 38.43 -26.33
C VAL A 1007 3.54 37.89 -25.25
N ASP A 1008 2.48 37.18 -25.64
CA ASP A 1008 1.53 36.54 -24.71
C ASP A 1008 1.81 35.04 -24.64
N LEU A 1009 2.24 34.56 -23.48
CA LEU A 1009 2.54 33.14 -23.23
C LEU A 1009 1.29 32.34 -22.82
N GLY A 1010 0.17 33.03 -22.57
CA GLY A 1010 -1.03 32.43 -22.01
C GLY A 1010 -0.78 31.80 -20.64
N GLN A 1011 -1.61 30.82 -20.26
CA GLN A 1011 -1.53 30.15 -18.96
C GLN A 1011 -0.66 28.89 -18.97
N THR A 1012 0.03 28.65 -20.08
CA THR A 1012 0.76 27.40 -20.38
C THR A 1012 1.82 27.07 -19.33
N TYR A 1013 2.44 28.10 -18.76
CA TYR A 1013 3.58 27.95 -17.85
C TYR A 1013 3.24 28.25 -16.39
N ASN A 1014 1.98 28.50 -16.04
CA ASN A 1014 1.58 28.79 -14.65
C ASN A 1014 2.11 27.71 -13.69
N GLY A 1015 2.78 28.15 -12.63
CA GLY A 1015 3.43 27.31 -11.61
C GLY A 1015 4.85 26.87 -11.96
N GLN A 1016 5.35 27.13 -13.17
CA GLN A 1016 6.72 26.76 -13.58
C GLN A 1016 7.71 27.93 -13.40
N ARG A 1017 8.98 27.60 -13.11
CA ARG A 1017 10.09 28.56 -13.14
C ARG A 1017 10.66 28.71 -14.55
N PHE A 1018 10.92 29.95 -14.96
CA PHE A 1018 11.42 30.28 -16.29
C PHE A 1018 12.35 31.51 -16.31
N GLN A 1019 13.06 31.68 -17.43
CA GLN A 1019 13.82 32.88 -17.79
C GLN A 1019 13.54 33.29 -19.23
N ILE A 1020 13.69 34.57 -19.53
CA ILE A 1020 13.67 35.10 -20.90
C ILE A 1020 15.02 35.76 -21.25
N ARG A 1021 15.34 35.86 -22.53
CA ARG A 1021 16.48 36.67 -22.99
C ARG A 1021 16.24 37.31 -24.35
N PHE A 1022 16.89 38.45 -24.55
CA PHE A 1022 17.16 39.02 -25.87
C PHE A 1022 18.55 38.59 -26.30
N ARG A 1023 18.66 37.78 -27.35
CA ARG A 1023 19.92 37.30 -27.90
C ARG A 1023 20.21 37.99 -29.22
N PHE A 1024 21.28 38.79 -29.25
CA PHE A 1024 21.76 39.47 -30.45
C PHE A 1024 22.94 38.70 -31.04
N VAL A 1025 22.88 38.44 -32.35
CA VAL A 1025 23.93 37.72 -33.06
C VAL A 1025 24.34 38.51 -34.28
N SER A 1026 25.64 38.60 -34.53
CA SER A 1026 26.22 39.28 -35.69
C SER A 1026 27.02 38.34 -36.59
N ASP A 1027 27.28 38.77 -37.80
CA ASP A 1027 28.15 38.18 -38.81
C ASP A 1027 29.61 38.68 -38.65
N SER A 1028 30.45 38.43 -39.66
CA SER A 1028 31.86 38.80 -39.66
C SER A 1028 32.20 40.20 -40.21
N ASN A 1029 31.24 40.96 -40.72
CA ASN A 1029 31.48 42.28 -41.33
C ASN A 1029 30.26 43.20 -41.20
N SER A 1030 30.17 43.92 -40.09
CA SER A 1030 29.22 45.00 -39.91
C SER A 1030 29.82 46.16 -39.12
N ASN A 1031 29.39 47.38 -39.44
CA ASN A 1031 29.79 48.61 -38.75
C ASN A 1031 28.56 49.42 -38.28
N GLU A 1032 27.37 48.83 -38.36
CA GLU A 1032 26.16 49.51 -37.92
C GLU A 1032 26.04 49.49 -36.40
N GLN A 1033 25.12 50.28 -35.87
CA GLN A 1033 25.19 50.67 -34.46
C GLN A 1033 24.86 49.49 -33.53
N GLY A 1034 23.78 48.75 -33.80
CA GLY A 1034 23.38 47.62 -32.98
C GLY A 1034 21.88 47.55 -32.69
N PHE A 1035 21.55 46.98 -31.54
CA PHE A 1035 20.18 46.66 -31.14
C PHE A 1035 19.88 47.26 -29.77
N TRP A 1036 18.71 47.88 -29.65
CA TRP A 1036 18.22 48.52 -28.44
C TRP A 1036 16.89 47.94 -28.01
N VAL A 1037 16.74 47.77 -26.71
CA VAL A 1037 15.49 47.39 -26.05
C VAL A 1037 15.27 48.30 -24.87
N ASP A 1038 14.01 48.66 -24.63
CA ASP A 1038 13.59 49.44 -23.48
C ASP A 1038 12.23 48.99 -22.95
N ASP A 1039 11.84 49.49 -21.78
CA ASP A 1039 10.52 49.26 -21.16
C ASP A 1039 10.13 47.78 -21.06
N ILE A 1040 11.07 46.91 -20.68
CA ILE A 1040 10.83 45.48 -20.57
C ILE A 1040 9.95 45.22 -19.36
N ALA A 1041 8.76 44.65 -19.56
CA ALA A 1041 7.86 44.26 -18.48
C ALA A 1041 7.29 42.84 -18.66
N ILE A 1042 7.15 42.09 -17.57
CA ILE A 1042 6.59 40.74 -17.54
C ILE A 1042 5.52 40.70 -16.47
N THR A 1043 4.27 40.38 -16.83
CA THR A 1043 3.14 40.35 -15.90
C THR A 1043 2.94 38.98 -15.25
N ASN A 1044 2.32 38.98 -14.07
CA ASN A 1044 1.90 37.78 -13.34
C ASN A 1044 3.05 36.79 -13.11
N VAL A 1045 4.14 37.28 -12.52
CA VAL A 1045 5.28 36.48 -12.13
C VAL A 1045 5.65 36.74 -10.68
N SER A 1046 6.28 35.76 -10.06
CA SER A 1046 6.90 35.88 -8.74
C SER A 1046 8.41 35.66 -8.82
N TRP A 1047 9.18 36.44 -8.07
CA TRP A 1047 10.64 36.37 -8.07
C TRP A 1047 11.23 36.73 -6.70
N VAL A 1048 12.47 36.28 -6.49
CA VAL A 1048 13.21 36.47 -5.23
C VAL A 1048 14.19 37.62 -5.40
N THR A 1049 14.17 38.58 -4.47
CA THR A 1049 14.97 39.81 -4.60
C THR A 1049 16.24 39.87 -3.76
N ASP A 1050 16.43 38.98 -2.76
CA ASP A 1050 17.68 38.85 -2.00
C ASP A 1050 17.82 37.42 -1.43
N ILE A 1051 19.01 36.83 -1.55
CA ILE A 1051 19.42 35.63 -0.79
C ILE A 1051 20.66 36.01 0.00
N ALA A 1052 20.48 36.36 1.28
CA ALA A 1052 21.59 36.59 2.18
C ALA A 1052 21.70 35.42 3.17
N CYS A 1053 22.60 34.48 2.91
CA CYS A 1053 23.21 33.70 3.99
C CYS A 1053 24.29 34.58 4.58
N ASN A 1054 24.11 35.10 5.79
CA ASN A 1054 25.07 36.03 6.37
C ASN A 1054 26.41 35.31 6.61
N ALA A 1055 27.35 35.46 5.69
CA ALA A 1055 28.67 34.82 5.72
C ALA A 1055 29.65 35.53 6.67
N THR A 1056 29.16 36.36 7.61
CA THR A 1056 30.02 36.95 8.64
C THR A 1056 30.11 35.99 9.81
N VAL A 1057 30.97 34.99 9.61
CA VAL A 1057 31.52 34.08 10.62
C VAL A 1057 31.69 34.82 11.96
N CYS A 1058 30.94 34.39 12.98
CA CYS A 1058 31.10 34.82 14.37
C CYS A 1058 32.44 34.26 14.96
N VAL A 1059 33.58 34.65 14.37
CA VAL A 1059 34.94 34.42 14.90
C VAL A 1059 35.69 35.75 14.82
N SER A 1060 35.73 36.50 15.92
CA SER A 1060 36.59 37.68 16.03
C SER A 1060 38.05 37.26 16.24
N CYS A 1061 38.78 36.93 15.17
CA CYS A 1061 40.24 36.97 15.21
C CYS A 1061 40.65 38.40 14.82
N PHE A 1062 41.20 39.17 15.79
CA PHE A 1062 41.64 40.54 15.55
C PHE A 1062 42.70 40.60 14.45
N ASP A 1063 42.51 41.45 13.44
CA ASP A 1063 43.37 41.51 12.24
C ASP A 1063 44.77 42.08 12.53
N THR A 1064 44.97 42.73 13.69
CA THR A 1064 46.29 43.26 14.07
C THR A 1064 46.61 43.05 15.56
N ILE A 1065 47.90 42.84 15.84
CA ILE A 1065 48.43 42.79 17.21
C ILE A 1065 48.14 44.10 17.97
N GLU A 1066 48.02 45.24 17.30
CA GLU A 1066 47.69 46.51 17.97
C GLU A 1066 46.25 46.56 18.50
N GLU A 1067 45.28 45.95 17.83
CA GLU A 1067 43.89 45.86 18.30
C GLU A 1067 43.76 44.90 19.50
N ALA A 1068 44.43 43.75 19.45
CA ALA A 1068 44.50 42.83 20.58
C ALA A 1068 45.18 43.47 21.81
N LEU A 1069 46.22 44.30 21.60
CA LEU A 1069 46.90 45.03 22.67
C LEU A 1069 46.08 46.22 23.21
N ALA A 1070 45.21 46.82 22.39
CA ALA A 1070 44.29 47.85 22.82
C ALA A 1070 43.23 47.29 23.78
N ASP A 1071 42.66 46.12 23.47
CA ASP A 1071 41.62 45.49 24.30
C ASP A 1071 42.15 44.96 25.65
N ILE A 1072 43.40 44.47 25.68
CA ILE A 1072 44.10 44.12 26.92
C ILE A 1072 44.30 45.34 27.83
N ARG A 1073 44.48 46.54 27.27
CA ARG A 1073 44.61 47.77 28.08
C ARG A 1073 43.27 48.25 28.63
N THR A 1074 42.18 48.11 27.89
CA THR A 1074 40.83 48.50 28.33
C THR A 1074 40.31 47.58 29.43
N SER A 1075 40.55 46.27 29.33
CA SER A 1075 40.09 45.27 30.31
C SER A 1075 40.82 45.33 31.66
N ALA A 1076 42.06 45.84 31.71
CA ALA A 1076 42.83 45.94 32.96
C ALA A 1076 42.50 47.16 33.83
N GLY A 1077 41.68 48.10 33.35
CA GLY A 1077 41.05 49.19 34.11
C GLY A 1077 41.96 50.15 34.90
N SER A 1078 43.30 50.02 34.87
CA SER A 1078 44.21 50.69 35.82
C SER A 1078 45.47 51.31 35.23
N GLY A 1079 45.68 51.24 33.90
CA GLY A 1079 46.78 51.96 33.23
C GLY A 1079 48.18 51.37 33.40
N GLU A 1080 48.35 50.22 34.05
CA GLU A 1080 49.59 49.43 34.03
C GLU A 1080 49.42 48.15 33.19
N TRP A 1081 50.50 47.69 32.56
CA TRP A 1081 50.51 46.47 31.73
C TRP A 1081 50.30 45.21 32.60
N PRO A 1082 49.49 44.23 32.16
CA PRO A 1082 49.37 42.94 32.85
C PRO A 1082 50.72 42.21 32.93
N SER A 1083 50.86 41.29 33.89
CA SER A 1083 52.08 40.48 34.02
C SER A 1083 52.39 39.73 32.72
N GLN A 1084 53.67 39.56 32.39
CA GLN A 1084 54.11 38.88 31.16
C GLN A 1084 53.49 37.48 30.98
N GLN A 1085 53.23 36.77 32.09
CA GLN A 1085 52.59 35.46 32.06
C GLN A 1085 51.11 35.54 31.68
N THR A 1086 50.41 36.60 32.07
CA THR A 1086 48.99 36.82 31.70
C THR A 1086 48.86 37.12 30.21
N VAL A 1087 49.80 37.92 29.67
CA VAL A 1087 49.84 38.21 28.23
C VAL A 1087 50.18 36.95 27.43
N LEU A 1088 51.16 36.15 27.87
CA LEU A 1088 51.51 34.88 27.21
C LEU A 1088 50.35 33.87 27.22
N ASN A 1089 49.66 33.72 28.35
CA ASN A 1089 48.49 32.83 28.43
C ASN A 1089 47.32 33.31 27.56
N TYR A 1090 47.19 34.63 27.34
CA TYR A 1090 46.15 35.19 26.46
C TYR A 1090 46.51 34.98 24.98
N VAL A 1091 47.79 35.13 24.62
CA VAL A 1091 48.30 34.86 23.26
C VAL A 1091 48.25 33.36 22.92
N ASP A 1092 48.60 32.47 23.86
CA ASP A 1092 48.47 31.01 23.65
C ASP A 1092 47.00 30.58 23.47
N ARG A 1093 46.06 31.33 24.08
CA ARG A 1093 44.62 31.08 23.90
C ARG A 1093 44.12 31.60 22.55
N LEU A 1094 44.65 32.72 22.05
CA LEU A 1094 44.33 33.24 20.70
C LEU A 1094 44.92 32.36 19.59
N ASN A 1095 46.14 31.84 19.75
CA ASN A 1095 46.75 30.95 18.76
C ASN A 1095 46.03 29.60 18.63
N ASN A 1096 45.35 29.11 19.68
CA ASN A 1096 44.52 27.89 19.59
C ASN A 1096 43.12 28.13 19.00
N ILE A 1097 42.70 29.39 18.83
CA ILE A 1097 41.36 29.75 18.31
C ILE A 1097 41.42 30.14 16.83
N CYS A 1098 42.59 30.55 16.32
CA CYS A 1098 42.77 31.00 14.93
C CYS A 1098 43.69 30.07 14.09
N GLU A 1099 43.88 28.81 14.50
CA GLU A 1099 44.53 27.73 13.69
C GLU A 1099 43.50 26.78 13.08
#